data_AF-A0A6N9QYD7-F1
#
_entry.id   AF-A0A6N9QYD7-F1
#
_cell.length_a   1.000
_cell.length_b   1.000
_cell.length_c   1.000
_cell.angle_alpha   90.00
_cell.angle_beta   90.00
_cell.angle_gamma   90.00
#
_symmetry.space_group_name_H-M   'P 1'
#
loop_
_entity.id
_entity.type
_entity.pdbx_description
1 polymer ?
#
loop_
_entity_poly.entity_id
_entity_poly.type
_entity_poly.pdbx_seq_one_letter_code
_entity_poly.pdbx_strand_id
1 'polypeptide(L)'
;MSTTHQQSAGAPRPAGEGRTDLPPNHVDPEVLEHEQTRWTPLRIVIWVGIALLGAVAWAMIAFARGESINAIWFVFAAVCSYFIAYRFYSKFIERKLTRPDDRRATPAEYNANGKDFMPTDRRVLYGHHFAAIAGAGPLVGPVLAAQMGYLPGTIWIIVGVILAGAVQDYLVLFFSMRRGGRSLGQMAREELGVVGGYAAIIATLAIMIIIVAILALVVVNALGESPWGVFSVGMTIPIALFMGVYLRYLRPGKVMEVSIIGFVLLMAAIVAGGWVAGTDLGAQLFTLDRVTLAWCVIVYGFIAAVLPVWLLLSPRDYLSTFMKVGTIVLLAAAIVVVRPEITVPAVSEFAGRSDGPVFSGSLFPFLFVTIACGALSGFHALIASGTTPKMIEKERQTRFIGYGGMLMESFVAIMALVAAVSIDRGIYFAMNSSPAATMGTVEGAAAFVNSLGLSGVHVTPELLQGTADAVGEETIISRTGGAPTLALGLSHIMHQWLGGASMMSFWYHFAIMFEALFILTAVDAGTRVARFMLTDTLGNFIPKFRDADWRAGAWLTTAIMVAGWGSILILGVTDPLGGINTFFPLFGIANQLLAAIALAVCLAIAANLHRFKYLWIILLPLAFDVLVTVTGSWQKIFSPDPKVGYWANHFAFKDALAQGQTSFGTAKNVEAMEAVVRNTFVQGTLSILFVVLTIIVVIMAVVEAVKALRGHERRTHEDPYVESRFYAPSGLGATPSEKALAKQWDALPIEQRTPTGGGHH
;
A
#
# COMPACT_ATOMS: atom_id res chain seq x y z
N MET A 1 -55.01 -19.59 -19.87
CA MET A 1 -53.77 -20.21 -20.40
C MET A 1 -52.68 -19.16 -20.44
N SER A 2 -51.78 -19.17 -19.45
CA SER A 2 -50.37 -18.75 -19.53
C SER A 2 -49.85 -18.76 -18.09
N THR A 3 -48.99 -19.73 -17.80
CA THR A 3 -48.53 -20.14 -16.48
C THR A 3 -47.33 -19.31 -16.02
N THR A 4 -47.50 -18.60 -14.90
CA THR A 4 -46.44 -17.98 -14.10
C THR A 4 -45.66 -19.04 -13.32
N HIS A 5 -44.37 -19.23 -13.62
CA HIS A 5 -43.43 -19.93 -12.75
C HIS A 5 -42.78 -18.94 -11.77
N GLN A 6 -43.36 -18.81 -10.57
CA GLN A 6 -42.61 -18.36 -9.40
C GLN A 6 -41.72 -19.53 -8.94
N GLN A 7 -40.41 -19.40 -9.12
CA GLN A 7 -39.46 -20.25 -8.41
C GLN A 7 -39.49 -19.85 -6.93
N SER A 8 -40.03 -20.74 -6.11
CA SER A 8 -40.00 -20.63 -4.65
C SER A 8 -38.54 -20.63 -4.18
N ALA A 9 -38.11 -19.53 -3.55
CA ALA A 9 -36.93 -19.52 -2.71
C ALA A 9 -37.07 -20.65 -1.67
N GLY A 10 -36.11 -21.58 -1.67
CA GLY A 10 -36.09 -22.67 -0.70
C GLY A 10 -36.09 -22.11 0.72
N ALA A 11 -37.03 -22.57 1.55
CA ALA A 11 -37.09 -22.24 2.95
C ALA A 11 -35.76 -22.59 3.66
N PRO A 12 -35.32 -21.81 4.67
CA PRO A 12 -34.21 -22.22 5.51
C PRO A 12 -34.57 -23.53 6.19
N ARG A 13 -33.72 -24.56 6.05
CA ARG A 13 -33.88 -25.83 6.79
C ARG A 13 -33.93 -25.51 8.30
N PRO A 14 -34.82 -26.17 9.07
CA PRO A 14 -34.91 -25.93 10.49
C PRO A 14 -33.59 -26.25 11.19
N ALA A 15 -33.18 -25.38 12.10
CA ALA A 15 -32.08 -25.61 13.03
C ALA A 15 -32.43 -26.84 13.89
N GLY A 16 -31.72 -27.97 13.71
CA GLY A 16 -31.98 -29.15 14.52
C GLY A 16 -31.33 -30.46 14.07
N GLU A 17 -31.04 -30.67 12.79
CA GLU A 17 -30.29 -31.86 12.36
C GLU A 17 -28.80 -31.55 12.29
N GLY A 18 -28.17 -31.54 13.47
CA GLY A 18 -26.72 -31.50 13.58
C GLY A 18 -26.11 -32.71 12.89
N ARG A 19 -25.10 -32.50 12.04
CA ARG A 19 -24.13 -33.56 11.71
C ARG A 19 -23.40 -33.89 13.02
N THR A 20 -23.90 -34.86 13.77
CA THR A 20 -23.35 -35.30 15.07
C THR A 20 -21.96 -35.93 14.98
N ASP A 21 -21.47 -36.18 13.76
CA ASP A 21 -20.24 -36.95 13.51
C ASP A 21 -19.04 -36.09 13.12
N LEU A 22 -19.19 -34.75 13.05
CA LEU A 22 -18.09 -33.85 12.72
C LEU A 22 -17.33 -33.40 13.99
N PRO A 23 -15.99 -33.28 13.94
CA PRO A 23 -15.22 -32.67 15.02
C PRO A 23 -15.67 -31.21 15.26
N PRO A 24 -15.36 -30.63 16.43
CA PRO A 24 -15.65 -29.22 16.71
C PRO A 24 -15.13 -28.28 15.62
N ASN A 25 -15.90 -27.27 15.25
CA ASN A 25 -15.55 -26.25 14.24
C ASN A 25 -14.59 -25.15 14.77
N HIS A 26 -14.27 -25.18 16.07
CA HIS A 26 -13.39 -24.24 16.75
C HIS A 26 -12.71 -24.92 17.94
N VAL A 27 -11.58 -24.35 18.38
CA VAL A 27 -11.00 -24.68 19.70
C VAL A 27 -11.63 -23.74 20.73
N ASP A 28 -11.90 -24.25 21.93
CA ASP A 28 -12.42 -23.46 23.05
C ASP A 28 -11.62 -22.14 23.21
N PRO A 29 -12.28 -20.97 23.20
CA PRO A 29 -11.61 -19.69 23.35
C PRO A 29 -10.74 -19.58 24.61
N GLU A 30 -11.15 -20.16 25.74
CA GLU A 30 -10.40 -20.11 26.99
C GLU A 30 -9.13 -20.94 26.91
N VAL A 31 -9.19 -22.12 26.28
CA VAL A 31 -8.04 -22.99 26.05
C VAL A 31 -7.03 -22.29 25.12
N LEU A 32 -7.51 -21.74 23.99
CA LEU A 32 -6.67 -20.97 23.07
C LEU A 32 -6.01 -19.79 23.77
N GLU A 33 -6.78 -19.07 24.57
CA GLU A 33 -6.28 -17.92 25.30
C GLU A 33 -5.19 -18.32 26.30
N HIS A 34 -5.40 -19.41 27.05
CA HIS A 34 -4.42 -19.95 27.99
C HIS A 34 -3.13 -20.39 27.27
N GLU A 35 -3.22 -21.14 26.17
CA GLU A 35 -2.04 -21.60 25.41
C GLU A 35 -1.22 -20.43 24.83
N GLN A 36 -1.91 -19.40 24.33
CA GLN A 36 -1.28 -18.21 23.77
C GLN A 36 -0.70 -17.27 24.85
N THR A 37 -1.27 -17.28 26.07
CA THR A 37 -0.82 -16.40 27.16
C THR A 37 0.12 -17.07 28.16
N ARG A 38 0.31 -18.39 28.06
CA ARG A 38 1.22 -19.13 28.94
C ARG A 38 2.64 -18.55 28.90
N TRP A 39 3.10 -18.06 30.05
CA TRP A 39 4.45 -17.58 30.25
C TRP A 39 5.31 -18.72 30.80
N THR A 40 6.37 -19.07 30.07
CA THR A 40 7.44 -19.96 30.55
C THR A 40 8.67 -19.10 30.84
N PRO A 41 9.59 -19.53 31.72
CA PRO A 41 10.83 -18.79 31.97
C PRO A 41 11.59 -18.46 30.68
N LEU A 42 11.67 -19.42 29.75
CA LEU A 42 12.27 -19.21 28.43
C LEU A 42 11.54 -18.12 27.62
N ARG A 43 10.20 -18.13 27.57
CA ARG A 43 9.44 -17.07 26.89
C ARG A 43 9.68 -15.71 27.53
N ILE A 44 9.74 -15.63 28.85
CA ILE A 44 10.03 -14.38 29.57
C ILE A 44 11.41 -13.86 29.17
N VAL A 45 12.45 -14.70 29.23
CA VAL A 45 13.82 -14.32 28.83
C VAL A 45 13.87 -13.83 27.38
N ILE A 46 13.19 -14.52 26.45
CA ILE A 46 13.12 -14.11 25.04
C ILE A 46 12.49 -12.72 24.91
N TRP A 47 11.33 -12.49 25.53
CA TRP A 47 10.64 -11.20 25.44
C TRP A 47 11.39 -10.06 26.14
N VAL A 48 12.09 -10.34 27.24
CA VAL A 48 13.02 -9.39 27.87
C VAL A 48 14.17 -9.08 26.93
N GLY A 49 14.77 -10.07 26.27
CA GLY A 49 15.83 -9.88 25.28
C GLY A 49 15.39 -9.02 24.10
N ILE A 50 14.19 -9.28 23.55
CA ILE A 50 13.59 -8.46 22.47
C ILE A 50 13.37 -7.01 22.95
N ALA A 51 12.84 -6.82 24.15
CA ALA A 51 12.60 -5.49 24.70
C ALA A 51 13.90 -4.71 24.94
N LEU A 52 14.92 -5.35 25.50
CA LEU A 52 16.23 -4.75 25.72
C LEU A 52 16.93 -4.42 24.40
N LEU A 53 16.93 -5.32 23.43
CA LEU A 53 17.49 -5.07 22.10
C LEU A 53 16.78 -3.90 21.42
N GLY A 54 15.46 -3.85 21.47
CA GLY A 54 14.68 -2.73 20.95
C GLY A 54 15.01 -1.41 21.65
N ALA A 55 15.13 -1.41 22.99
CA ALA A 55 15.49 -0.22 23.76
C ALA A 55 16.89 0.29 23.42
N VAL A 56 17.88 -0.60 23.31
CA VAL A 56 19.25 -0.26 22.89
C VAL A 56 19.25 0.27 21.46
N ALA A 57 18.54 -0.38 20.54
CA ALA A 57 18.46 0.06 19.15
C ALA A 57 17.87 1.48 19.03
N TRP A 58 16.78 1.76 19.75
CA TRP A 58 16.22 3.11 19.83
C TRP A 58 17.19 4.12 20.46
N ALA A 59 17.91 3.74 21.53
CA ALA A 59 18.90 4.61 22.16
C ALA A 59 20.05 4.95 21.20
N MET A 60 20.53 3.98 20.42
CA MET A 60 21.56 4.20 19.42
C MET A 60 21.10 5.15 18.32
N ILE A 61 19.89 4.95 17.78
CA ILE A 61 19.33 5.85 16.75
C ILE A 61 19.09 7.26 17.33
N ALA A 62 18.58 7.35 18.57
CA ALA A 62 18.15 8.61 19.16
C ALA A 62 19.30 9.45 19.72
N PHE A 63 20.33 8.85 20.30
CA PHE A 63 21.34 9.57 21.10
C PHE A 63 22.76 9.48 20.57
N ALA A 64 23.12 8.51 19.72
CA ALA A 64 24.46 8.49 19.14
C ALA A 64 24.64 9.75 18.27
N ARG A 65 25.65 10.56 18.60
CA ARG A 65 26.01 11.80 17.91
C ARG A 65 27.52 11.83 17.76
N GLY A 66 28.01 12.11 16.55
CA GLY A 66 29.45 12.21 16.25
C GLY A 66 30.15 10.88 15.93
N GLU A 67 29.48 9.73 16.08
CA GLU A 67 29.93 8.41 15.62
C GLU A 67 29.05 7.92 14.46
N SER A 68 29.60 7.11 13.55
CA SER A 68 28.86 6.52 12.44
C SER A 68 27.78 5.57 12.98
N ILE A 69 26.50 5.89 12.71
CA ILE A 69 25.39 5.02 13.12
C ILE A 69 25.25 3.93 12.09
N ASN A 70 25.21 2.69 12.56
CA ASN A 70 25.02 1.56 11.68
C ASN A 70 23.55 1.33 11.33
N ALA A 71 23.27 1.00 10.07
CA ALA A 71 21.92 0.68 9.59
C ALA A 71 21.24 -0.48 10.35
N ILE A 72 22.01 -1.37 10.99
CA ILE A 72 21.48 -2.49 11.77
C ILE A 72 20.50 -2.06 12.87
N TRP A 73 20.73 -0.89 13.47
CA TRP A 73 19.91 -0.41 14.57
C TRP A 73 18.48 -0.11 14.12
N PHE A 74 18.28 0.37 12.90
CA PHE A 74 16.96 0.62 12.33
C PHE A 74 16.18 -0.68 12.16
N VAL A 75 16.84 -1.74 11.68
CA VAL A 75 16.26 -3.07 11.52
C VAL A 75 15.81 -3.62 12.88
N PHE A 76 16.69 -3.56 13.90
CA PHE A 76 16.35 -4.07 15.23
C PHE A 76 15.28 -3.24 15.94
N ALA A 77 15.31 -1.91 15.83
CA ALA A 77 14.29 -1.03 16.38
C ALA A 77 12.92 -1.37 15.79
N ALA A 78 12.83 -1.55 14.47
CA ALA A 78 11.59 -1.93 13.79
C ALA A 78 11.09 -3.31 14.22
N VAL A 79 11.90 -4.37 14.04
CA VAL A 79 11.52 -5.76 14.33
C VAL A 79 11.10 -5.96 15.78
N CYS A 80 11.87 -5.41 16.74
CA CYS A 80 11.54 -5.53 18.16
C CYS A 80 10.23 -4.81 18.49
N SER A 81 10.04 -3.59 17.99
CA SER A 81 8.82 -2.81 18.21
C SER A 81 7.58 -3.50 17.63
N TYR A 82 7.70 -4.07 16.42
CA TYR A 82 6.61 -4.79 15.77
C TYR A 82 6.24 -6.09 16.49
N PHE A 83 7.22 -6.87 16.96
CA PHE A 83 6.94 -8.07 17.76
C PHE A 83 6.24 -7.73 19.07
N ILE A 84 6.67 -6.67 19.76
CA ILE A 84 6.00 -6.20 20.99
C ILE A 84 4.58 -5.73 20.67
N ALA A 85 4.40 -4.88 19.66
CA ALA A 85 3.08 -4.38 19.26
C ALA A 85 2.12 -5.50 18.86
N TYR A 86 2.57 -6.43 18.01
CA TYR A 86 1.76 -7.57 17.60
C TYR A 86 1.42 -8.48 18.79
N ARG A 87 2.35 -8.70 19.72
CA ARG A 87 2.10 -9.61 20.86
C ARG A 87 1.17 -9.01 21.91
N PHE A 88 1.29 -7.72 22.19
CA PHE A 88 0.60 -7.07 23.31
C PHE A 88 -0.54 -6.16 22.84
N TYR A 89 -0.27 -5.20 21.95
CA TYR A 89 -1.24 -4.20 21.56
C TYR A 89 -2.32 -4.76 20.62
N SER A 90 -1.94 -5.53 19.59
CA SER A 90 -2.94 -6.16 18.70
C SER A 90 -3.89 -7.10 19.45
N LYS A 91 -3.37 -7.83 20.44
CA LYS A 91 -4.16 -8.73 21.30
C LYS A 91 -5.05 -7.95 22.28
N PHE A 92 -4.58 -6.80 22.76
CA PHE A 92 -5.42 -5.90 23.57
C PHE A 92 -6.61 -5.39 22.75
N ILE A 93 -6.39 -4.95 21.51
CA ILE A 93 -7.45 -4.54 20.58
C ILE A 93 -8.42 -5.68 20.33
N GLU A 94 -7.91 -6.89 20.04
CA GLU A 94 -8.72 -8.09 19.82
C GLU A 94 -9.68 -8.36 20.99
N ARG A 95 -9.17 -8.33 22.21
CA ARG A 95 -9.96 -8.61 23.42
C ARG A 95 -10.95 -7.53 23.78
N LYS A 96 -10.60 -6.26 23.56
CA LYS A 96 -11.37 -5.13 24.09
C LYS A 96 -12.34 -4.55 23.08
N LEU A 97 -11.99 -4.59 21.80
CA LEU A 97 -12.71 -3.91 20.74
C LEU A 97 -13.43 -4.90 19.80
N THR A 98 -12.69 -5.74 19.08
CA THR A 98 -13.25 -6.61 18.02
C THR A 98 -13.97 -7.84 18.57
N ARG A 99 -13.39 -8.55 19.54
CA ARG A 99 -13.92 -9.78 20.17
C ARG A 99 -14.38 -10.81 19.12
N PRO A 100 -13.45 -11.38 18.34
CA PRO A 100 -13.77 -12.35 17.31
C PRO A 100 -14.37 -13.63 17.89
N ASP A 101 -15.32 -14.21 17.16
CA ASP A 101 -15.99 -15.47 17.46
C ASP A 101 -15.79 -16.47 16.31
N ASP A 102 -14.97 -17.50 16.54
CA ASP A 102 -14.65 -18.52 15.53
C ASP A 102 -15.78 -19.56 15.33
N ARG A 103 -16.86 -19.47 16.12
CA ARG A 103 -18.11 -20.23 15.91
C ARG A 103 -18.96 -19.62 14.81
N ARG A 104 -18.81 -18.32 14.56
CA ARG A 104 -19.57 -17.61 13.53
C ARG A 104 -19.00 -17.88 12.14
N ALA A 105 -19.88 -18.23 11.20
CA ALA A 105 -19.54 -18.33 9.78
C ALA A 105 -19.22 -16.93 9.23
N THR A 106 -18.13 -16.84 8.44
CA THR A 106 -17.76 -15.61 7.74
C THR A 106 -18.48 -15.51 6.39
N PRO A 107 -18.50 -14.34 5.73
CA PRO A 107 -19.03 -14.20 4.38
C PRO A 107 -18.40 -15.15 3.36
N ALA A 108 -17.13 -15.49 3.55
CA ALA A 108 -16.45 -16.47 2.71
C ALA A 108 -17.15 -17.84 2.78
N GLU A 109 -17.76 -18.18 3.92
CA GLU A 109 -18.44 -19.44 4.15
C GLU A 109 -19.92 -19.40 3.73
N TYR A 110 -20.73 -18.48 4.24
CA TYR A 110 -22.17 -18.51 4.01
C TYR A 110 -22.61 -18.01 2.62
N ASN A 111 -21.79 -17.19 1.96
CA ASN A 111 -22.01 -16.68 0.60
C ASN A 111 -21.02 -17.28 -0.42
N ALA A 112 -20.39 -18.42 -0.11
CA ALA A 112 -19.39 -19.05 -0.96
C ALA A 112 -19.89 -19.25 -2.40
N ASN A 113 -19.27 -18.55 -3.36
CA ASN A 113 -19.66 -18.57 -4.78
C ASN A 113 -18.50 -18.96 -5.72
N GLY A 114 -17.30 -19.20 -5.17
CA GLY A 114 -16.12 -19.60 -5.95
C GLY A 114 -15.57 -18.51 -6.88
N LYS A 115 -16.11 -17.30 -6.83
CA LYS A 115 -15.69 -16.13 -7.62
C LYS A 115 -15.19 -15.00 -6.71
N ASP A 116 -16.11 -14.40 -5.95
CA ASP A 116 -15.85 -13.23 -5.07
C ASP A 116 -15.79 -13.62 -3.59
N PHE A 117 -16.48 -14.70 -3.21
CA PHE A 117 -16.54 -15.24 -1.86
C PHE A 117 -16.05 -16.68 -1.87
N MET A 118 -14.92 -16.91 -1.20
CA MET A 118 -14.30 -18.23 -1.14
C MET A 118 -13.39 -18.32 0.09
N PRO A 119 -13.62 -19.29 1.00
CA PRO A 119 -12.70 -19.51 2.12
C PRO A 119 -11.31 -19.83 1.58
N THR A 120 -10.33 -19.03 2.00
CA THR A 120 -8.95 -19.11 1.49
C THR A 120 -8.01 -19.30 2.66
N ASP A 121 -7.08 -20.27 2.57
CA ASP A 121 -6.11 -20.53 3.63
C ASP A 121 -5.43 -19.21 4.07
N ARG A 122 -5.47 -18.94 5.37
CA ARG A 122 -4.95 -17.71 5.97
C ARG A 122 -3.53 -17.31 5.55
N ARG A 123 -2.65 -18.25 5.19
CA ARG A 123 -1.27 -17.94 4.75
C ARG A 123 -1.27 -17.39 3.33
N VAL A 124 -2.11 -17.97 2.48
CA VAL A 124 -2.33 -17.52 1.11
C VAL A 124 -3.06 -16.17 1.13
N LEU A 125 -4.11 -16.05 1.96
CA LEU A 125 -4.84 -14.79 2.11
C LEU A 125 -3.98 -13.67 2.71
N TYR A 126 -3.10 -13.97 3.67
CA TYR A 126 -2.10 -13.02 4.16
C TYR A 126 -1.20 -12.54 3.02
N GLY A 127 -0.70 -13.46 2.18
CA GLY A 127 0.10 -13.12 1.00
C GLY A 127 -0.66 -12.21 0.03
N HIS A 128 -1.92 -12.53 -0.30
CA HIS A 128 -2.76 -11.70 -1.16
C HIS A 128 -3.04 -10.32 -0.57
N HIS A 129 -3.41 -10.26 0.71
CA HIS A 129 -3.66 -8.99 1.38
C HIS A 129 -2.39 -8.14 1.41
N PHE A 130 -1.26 -8.71 1.86
CA PHE A 130 0.04 -8.05 1.85
C PHE A 130 0.44 -7.56 0.44
N ALA A 131 0.29 -8.40 -0.58
CA ALA A 131 0.64 -8.04 -1.95
C ALA A 131 -0.24 -6.90 -2.50
N ALA A 132 -1.52 -6.87 -2.13
CA ALA A 132 -2.45 -5.83 -2.54
C ALA A 132 -2.23 -4.51 -1.81
N ILE A 133 -1.84 -4.54 -0.52
CA ILE A 133 -1.65 -3.32 0.29
C ILE A 133 -0.25 -2.72 0.12
N ALA A 134 0.80 -3.54 -0.02
CA ALA A 134 2.18 -3.10 -0.19
C ALA A 134 2.46 -2.70 -1.66
N GLY A 135 2.14 -1.44 -1.98
CA GLY A 135 2.37 -0.80 -3.28
C GLY A 135 3.61 0.10 -3.33
N ALA A 136 3.56 1.19 -4.10
CA ALA A 136 4.66 2.16 -4.22
C ALA A 136 4.86 3.01 -2.96
N GLY A 137 3.76 3.38 -2.31
CA GLY A 137 3.77 4.31 -1.17
C GLY A 137 4.79 3.98 -0.06
N PRO A 138 4.84 2.74 0.48
CA PRO A 138 5.81 2.39 1.53
C PRO A 138 7.26 2.35 1.03
N LEU A 139 7.51 2.30 -0.28
CA LEU A 139 8.85 2.34 -0.85
C LEU A 139 9.26 3.80 -1.12
N VAL A 140 8.43 4.54 -1.83
CA VAL A 140 8.72 5.90 -2.30
C VAL A 140 8.66 6.93 -1.18
N GLY A 141 7.62 6.88 -0.34
CA GLY A 141 7.40 7.90 0.70
C GLY A 141 8.60 8.05 1.65
N PRO A 142 9.12 6.97 2.25
CA PRO A 142 10.31 7.03 3.10
C PRO A 142 11.56 7.52 2.37
N VAL A 143 11.75 7.13 1.11
CA VAL A 143 12.88 7.58 0.30
C VAL A 143 12.80 9.09 0.04
N LEU A 144 11.64 9.61 -0.36
CA LEU A 144 11.46 11.06 -0.55
C LEU A 144 11.61 11.84 0.76
N ALA A 145 11.16 11.26 1.87
CA ALA A 145 11.27 11.84 3.20
C ALA A 145 12.70 11.84 3.77
N ALA A 146 13.62 11.04 3.23
CA ALA A 146 15.00 10.97 3.68
C ALA A 146 15.71 12.34 3.62
N GLN A 147 15.26 13.28 2.78
CA GLN A 147 15.75 14.67 2.77
C GLN A 147 15.64 15.36 4.13
N MET A 148 14.71 14.94 5.00
CA MET A 148 14.47 15.52 6.34
C MET A 148 15.34 14.88 7.44
N GLY A 149 16.22 13.95 7.09
CA GLY A 149 17.02 13.15 8.02
C GLY A 149 16.36 11.81 8.36
N TYR A 150 17.11 10.92 8.99
CA TYR A 150 16.65 9.55 9.24
C TYR A 150 15.68 9.42 10.43
N LEU A 151 15.81 10.27 11.46
CA LEU A 151 15.16 10.05 12.76
C LEU A 151 13.64 10.32 12.73
N PRO A 152 13.14 11.45 12.20
CA PRO A 152 11.71 11.72 12.15
C PRO A 152 10.93 10.66 11.37
N GLY A 153 11.46 10.27 10.20
CA GLY A 153 10.87 9.22 9.37
C GLY A 153 10.82 7.88 10.08
N THR A 154 11.91 7.47 10.72
CA THR A 154 11.98 6.22 11.50
C THR A 154 10.93 6.17 12.61
N ILE A 155 10.78 7.27 13.37
CA ILE A 155 9.78 7.37 14.43
C ILE A 155 8.38 7.23 13.86
N TRP A 156 8.06 7.99 12.81
CA TRP A 156 6.73 7.99 12.25
C TRP A 156 6.36 6.65 11.61
N ILE A 157 7.27 6.01 10.86
CA ILE A 157 7.04 4.69 10.25
C ILE A 157 6.70 3.67 11.35
N ILE A 158 7.51 3.56 12.40
CA ILE A 158 7.33 2.53 13.44
C ILE A 158 6.17 2.85 14.38
N VAL A 159 6.11 4.07 14.93
CA VAL A 159 5.07 4.44 15.90
C VAL A 159 3.72 4.64 15.22
N GLY A 160 3.72 5.29 14.05
CA GLY A 160 2.53 5.53 13.25
C GLY A 160 1.84 4.23 12.82
N VAL A 161 2.60 3.23 12.36
CA VAL A 161 1.99 1.93 12.03
C VAL A 161 1.38 1.25 13.25
N ILE A 162 2.08 1.25 14.38
CA ILE A 162 1.65 0.51 15.58
C ILE A 162 0.34 1.08 16.11
N LEU A 163 0.24 2.41 16.18
CA LEU A 163 -0.86 3.11 16.83
C LEU A 163 -1.99 3.52 15.89
N ALA A 164 -1.71 3.73 14.61
CA ALA A 164 -2.70 4.20 13.62
C ALA A 164 -2.91 3.19 12.49
N GLY A 165 -1.89 2.94 11.66
CA GLY A 165 -2.04 2.14 10.44
C GLY A 165 -2.58 0.74 10.67
N ALA A 166 -1.89 -0.05 11.51
CA ALA A 166 -2.28 -1.43 11.80
C ALA A 166 -3.61 -1.52 12.58
N VAL A 167 -3.93 -0.49 13.37
CA VAL A 167 -5.23 -0.38 14.05
C VAL A 167 -6.35 -0.19 13.03
N GLN A 168 -6.20 0.78 12.13
CA GLN A 168 -7.17 1.04 11.07
C GLN A 168 -7.41 -0.21 10.23
N ASP A 169 -6.34 -0.79 9.67
CA ASP A 169 -6.44 -1.90 8.74
C ASP A 169 -7.14 -3.11 9.39
N TYR A 170 -6.76 -3.45 10.63
CA TYR A 170 -7.41 -4.51 11.39
C TYR A 170 -8.90 -4.23 11.64
N LEU A 171 -9.27 -3.02 12.06
CA LEU A 171 -10.66 -2.69 12.39
C LEU A 171 -11.55 -2.62 11.16
N VAL A 172 -11.07 -2.02 10.07
CA VAL A 172 -11.80 -1.96 8.80
C VAL A 172 -12.05 -3.37 8.28
N LEU A 173 -11.02 -4.23 8.30
CA LEU A 173 -11.15 -5.62 7.88
C LEU A 173 -12.18 -6.37 8.71
N PHE A 174 -12.11 -6.25 10.04
CA PHE A 174 -13.02 -6.93 10.95
C PHE A 174 -14.47 -6.45 10.80
N PHE A 175 -14.69 -5.13 10.76
CA PHE A 175 -16.03 -4.56 10.67
C PHE A 175 -16.68 -4.77 9.31
N SER A 176 -15.90 -4.77 8.22
CA SER A 176 -16.39 -5.12 6.88
C SER A 176 -16.76 -6.60 6.79
N MET A 177 -15.92 -7.50 7.33
CA MET A 177 -16.19 -8.94 7.35
C MET A 177 -17.50 -9.28 8.09
N ARG A 178 -17.77 -8.62 9.22
CA ARG A 178 -19.05 -8.78 9.95
C ARG A 178 -20.28 -8.17 9.24
N ARG A 179 -20.07 -7.44 8.15
CA ARG A 179 -21.12 -6.81 7.32
C ARG A 179 -21.09 -7.37 5.89
N GLY A 180 -20.77 -8.65 5.74
CA GLY A 180 -20.80 -9.32 4.43
C GLY A 180 -19.71 -8.90 3.45
N GLY A 181 -18.62 -8.27 3.92
CA GLY A 181 -17.56 -7.72 3.07
C GLY A 181 -17.99 -6.45 2.34
N ARG A 182 -18.81 -5.60 2.98
CA ARG A 182 -19.23 -4.30 2.45
C ARG A 182 -18.05 -3.32 2.33
N SER A 183 -18.04 -2.58 1.23
CA SER A 183 -17.06 -1.52 0.96
C SER A 183 -17.16 -0.37 1.96
N LEU A 184 -16.05 0.36 2.14
CA LEU A 184 -15.97 1.48 3.07
C LEU A 184 -17.08 2.53 2.86
N GLY A 185 -17.36 2.87 1.60
CA GLY A 185 -18.43 3.84 1.27
C GLY A 185 -19.83 3.35 1.67
N GLN A 186 -20.11 2.05 1.55
CA GLN A 186 -21.39 1.47 1.98
C GLN A 186 -21.49 1.42 3.51
N MET A 187 -20.43 1.01 4.21
CA MET A 187 -20.39 1.08 5.67
C MET A 187 -20.59 2.51 6.18
N ALA A 188 -19.98 3.50 5.52
CA ALA A 188 -20.17 4.90 5.87
C ALA A 188 -21.63 5.35 5.68
N ARG A 189 -22.31 4.90 4.62
CA ARG A 189 -23.73 5.24 4.38
C ARG A 189 -24.66 4.66 5.43
N GLU A 190 -24.41 3.43 5.84
CA GLU A 190 -25.21 2.74 6.87
C GLU A 190 -25.01 3.39 8.25
N GLU A 191 -23.79 3.79 8.57
CA GLU A 191 -23.43 4.25 9.91
C GLU A 191 -23.50 5.78 10.07
N LEU A 192 -23.27 6.58 9.03
CA LEU A 192 -23.19 8.05 9.13
C LEU A 192 -24.43 8.77 8.58
N GLY A 193 -25.43 8.01 8.12
CA GLY A 193 -26.64 8.56 7.50
C GLY A 193 -26.39 9.10 6.09
N VAL A 194 -27.39 9.80 5.55
CA VAL A 194 -27.42 10.18 4.13
C VAL A 194 -26.28 11.13 3.76
N VAL A 195 -26.07 12.19 4.54
CA VAL A 195 -25.06 13.22 4.26
C VAL A 195 -23.64 12.63 4.37
N GLY A 196 -23.33 11.98 5.50
CA GLY A 196 -22.02 11.36 5.71
C GLY A 196 -21.75 10.23 4.72
N GLY A 197 -22.77 9.45 4.37
CA GLY A 197 -22.68 8.38 3.38
C GLY A 197 -22.30 8.86 1.98
N TYR A 198 -23.05 9.83 1.44
CA TYR A 198 -22.73 10.36 0.11
C TYR A 198 -21.38 11.08 0.09
N ALA A 199 -21.04 11.82 1.15
CA ALA A 199 -19.73 12.46 1.27
C ALA A 199 -18.59 11.42 1.23
N ALA A 200 -18.72 10.33 1.99
CA ALA A 200 -17.74 9.25 1.99
C ALA A 200 -17.65 8.54 0.64
N ILE A 201 -18.77 8.25 -0.02
CA ILE A 201 -18.76 7.59 -1.35
C ILE A 201 -18.04 8.47 -2.39
N ILE A 202 -18.37 9.76 -2.46
CA ILE A 202 -17.74 10.69 -3.41
C ILE A 202 -16.25 10.85 -3.10
N ALA A 203 -15.90 11.04 -1.83
CA ALA A 203 -14.51 11.19 -1.40
C ALA A 203 -13.69 9.93 -1.72
N THR A 204 -14.18 8.75 -1.33
CA THR A 204 -13.47 7.48 -1.53
C THR A 204 -13.25 7.18 -3.01
N LEU A 205 -14.25 7.42 -3.88
CA LEU A 205 -14.11 7.25 -5.33
C LEU A 205 -13.10 8.23 -5.94
N ALA A 206 -13.20 9.53 -5.61
CA ALA A 206 -12.33 10.55 -6.18
C ALA A 206 -10.87 10.42 -5.70
N ILE A 207 -10.67 10.07 -4.43
CA ILE A 207 -9.34 9.77 -3.87
C ILE A 207 -8.74 8.53 -4.52
N MET A 208 -9.55 7.47 -4.75
CA MET A 208 -9.08 6.25 -5.40
C MET A 208 -8.49 6.53 -6.80
N ILE A 209 -9.13 7.40 -7.58
CA ILE A 209 -8.64 7.80 -8.91
C ILE A 209 -7.24 8.42 -8.82
N ILE A 210 -7.04 9.35 -7.88
CA ILE A 210 -5.73 10.00 -7.64
C ILE A 210 -4.68 8.97 -7.19
N ILE A 211 -5.05 8.08 -6.26
CA ILE A 211 -4.11 7.08 -5.72
C ILE A 211 -3.60 6.16 -6.82
N VAL A 212 -4.49 5.58 -7.62
CA VAL A 212 -4.09 4.65 -8.70
C VAL A 212 -3.24 5.37 -9.75
N ALA A 213 -3.58 6.61 -10.10
CA ALA A 213 -2.80 7.41 -11.05
C ALA A 213 -1.36 7.63 -10.59
N ILE A 214 -1.17 7.96 -9.31
CA ILE A 214 0.15 8.29 -8.76
C ILE A 214 0.97 7.04 -8.52
N LEU A 215 0.35 5.92 -8.14
CA LEU A 215 1.02 4.62 -8.17
C LEU A 215 1.55 4.31 -9.58
N ALA A 216 0.72 4.47 -10.62
CA ALA A 216 1.15 4.25 -11.99
C ALA A 216 2.27 5.22 -12.43
N LEU A 217 2.24 6.47 -11.98
CA LEU A 217 3.25 7.49 -12.27
C LEU A 217 4.64 7.08 -11.77
N VAL A 218 4.74 6.47 -10.59
CA VAL A 218 6.02 5.97 -10.05
C VAL A 218 6.63 4.91 -10.97
N VAL A 219 5.82 3.97 -11.49
CA VAL A 219 6.32 2.94 -12.42
C VAL A 219 6.81 3.57 -13.71
N VAL A 220 6.04 4.50 -14.28
CA VAL A 220 6.41 5.19 -15.51
C VAL A 220 7.73 5.96 -15.33
N ASN A 221 7.92 6.63 -14.19
CA ASN A 221 9.17 7.36 -13.91
C ASN A 221 10.36 6.44 -13.62
N ALA A 222 10.13 5.26 -13.04
CA ALA A 222 11.19 4.27 -12.81
C ALA A 222 11.69 3.65 -14.12
N LEU A 223 10.76 3.35 -15.05
CA LEU A 223 11.03 2.64 -16.30
C LEU A 223 11.31 3.55 -17.50
N GLY A 224 10.92 4.82 -17.43
CA GLY A 224 11.14 5.80 -18.50
C GLY A 224 12.62 5.86 -18.87
N GLU A 225 12.90 5.74 -20.17
CA GLU A 225 14.27 5.75 -20.73
C GLU A 225 15.17 4.59 -20.24
N SER A 226 14.61 3.51 -19.67
CA SER A 226 15.38 2.31 -19.24
C SER A 226 14.97 1.07 -20.04
N PRO A 227 15.68 0.71 -21.14
CA PRO A 227 15.32 -0.42 -21.99
C PRO A 227 15.39 -1.75 -21.25
N TRP A 228 16.37 -1.91 -20.35
CA TRP A 228 16.49 -3.09 -19.49
C TRP A 228 15.25 -3.22 -18.61
N GLY A 229 14.88 -2.16 -17.89
CA GLY A 229 13.72 -2.15 -17.01
C GLY A 229 12.41 -2.47 -17.75
N VAL A 230 12.17 -1.81 -18.89
CA VAL A 230 10.97 -2.00 -19.71
C VAL A 230 10.86 -3.46 -20.20
N PHE A 231 11.95 -4.04 -20.71
CA PHE A 231 11.96 -5.43 -21.16
C PHE A 231 11.67 -6.39 -20.00
N SER A 232 12.43 -6.29 -18.91
CA SER A 232 12.32 -7.23 -17.79
C SER A 232 10.95 -7.18 -17.13
N VAL A 233 10.37 -5.99 -16.94
CA VAL A 233 9.00 -5.83 -16.42
C VAL A 233 7.96 -6.29 -17.44
N GLY A 234 8.14 -6.01 -18.73
CA GLY A 234 7.25 -6.46 -19.80
C GLY A 234 7.13 -7.99 -19.85
N MET A 235 8.23 -8.70 -19.67
CA MET A 235 8.27 -10.18 -19.64
C MET A 235 7.49 -10.80 -18.47
N THR A 236 7.14 -10.03 -17.44
CA THR A 236 6.30 -10.53 -16.33
C THR A 236 4.88 -10.87 -16.78
N ILE A 237 4.37 -10.24 -17.85
CA ILE A 237 3.04 -10.50 -18.39
C ILE A 237 2.95 -11.91 -18.99
N PRO A 238 3.77 -12.31 -19.99
CA PRO A 238 3.72 -13.66 -20.53
C PRO A 238 4.06 -14.72 -19.48
N ILE A 239 4.98 -14.43 -18.55
CA ILE A 239 5.28 -15.33 -17.43
C ILE A 239 4.02 -15.56 -16.58
N ALA A 240 3.32 -14.50 -16.16
CA ALA A 240 2.09 -14.63 -15.37
C ALA A 240 0.98 -15.39 -16.12
N LEU A 241 0.79 -15.13 -17.42
CA LEU A 241 -0.17 -15.86 -18.25
C LEU A 241 0.16 -17.35 -18.33
N PHE A 242 1.43 -17.69 -18.55
CA PHE A 242 1.91 -19.08 -18.51
C PHE A 242 1.62 -19.72 -17.16
N MET A 243 1.94 -19.04 -16.05
CA MET A 243 1.69 -19.55 -14.71
C MET A 243 0.19 -19.78 -14.44
N GLY A 244 -0.69 -18.90 -14.93
CA GLY A 244 -2.14 -19.05 -14.82
C GLY A 244 -2.69 -20.25 -15.58
N VAL A 245 -2.27 -20.43 -16.84
CA VAL A 245 -2.61 -21.60 -17.65
C VAL A 245 -2.05 -22.88 -17.02
N TYR A 246 -0.83 -22.82 -16.48
CA TYR A 246 -0.18 -23.95 -15.82
C TYR A 246 -0.96 -24.42 -14.59
N LEU A 247 -1.38 -23.49 -13.74
CA LEU A 247 -2.17 -23.79 -12.54
C LEU A 247 -3.60 -24.23 -12.84
N ARG A 248 -4.15 -23.85 -13.99
CA ARG A 248 -5.52 -24.22 -14.36
C ARG A 248 -5.60 -25.54 -15.10
N TYR A 249 -4.69 -25.79 -16.04
CA TYR A 249 -4.82 -26.87 -17.02
C TYR A 249 -3.67 -27.88 -17.00
N LEU A 250 -2.42 -27.47 -16.80
CA LEU A 250 -1.27 -28.41 -16.86
C LEU A 250 -1.11 -29.19 -15.55
N ARG A 251 -1.02 -28.48 -14.41
CA ARG A 251 -0.87 -29.09 -13.08
C ARG A 251 -1.69 -28.34 -12.03
N PRO A 252 -2.99 -28.64 -11.94
CA PRO A 252 -3.88 -28.03 -10.96
C PRO A 252 -3.35 -28.11 -9.51
N GLY A 253 -3.35 -26.97 -8.82
CA GLY A 253 -2.99 -26.86 -7.41
C GLY A 253 -1.49 -26.89 -7.08
N LYS A 254 -0.59 -27.05 -8.06
CA LYS A 254 0.87 -27.09 -7.84
C LYS A 254 1.51 -25.69 -7.78
N VAL A 255 1.06 -24.86 -6.83
CA VAL A 255 1.50 -23.46 -6.66
C VAL A 255 3.01 -23.31 -6.44
N MET A 256 3.62 -24.18 -5.63
CA MET A 256 5.07 -24.09 -5.37
C MET A 256 5.92 -24.37 -6.62
N GLU A 257 5.54 -25.36 -7.42
CA GLU A 257 6.26 -25.74 -8.65
C GLU A 257 6.27 -24.57 -9.64
N VAL A 258 5.08 -24.03 -9.95
CA VAL A 258 4.95 -22.93 -10.89
C VAL A 258 5.61 -21.65 -10.38
N SER A 259 5.63 -21.43 -9.06
CA SER A 259 6.25 -20.25 -8.46
C SER A 259 7.78 -20.31 -8.58
N ILE A 260 8.38 -21.50 -8.43
CA ILE A 260 9.82 -21.71 -8.67
C ILE A 260 10.13 -21.49 -10.15
N ILE A 261 9.32 -22.04 -11.06
CA ILE A 261 9.50 -21.82 -12.51
C ILE A 261 9.40 -20.33 -12.83
N GLY A 262 8.37 -19.65 -12.32
CA GLY A 262 8.16 -18.21 -12.49
C GLY A 262 9.33 -17.39 -11.97
N PHE A 263 9.89 -17.73 -10.80
CA PHE A 263 11.09 -17.09 -10.26
C PHE A 263 12.31 -17.27 -11.18
N VAL A 264 12.56 -18.50 -11.66
CA VAL A 264 13.67 -18.77 -12.59
C VAL A 264 13.51 -18.00 -13.90
N LEU A 265 12.30 -17.99 -14.47
CA LEU A 265 11.99 -17.23 -15.69
C LEU A 265 12.16 -15.72 -15.47
N LEU A 266 11.81 -15.22 -14.28
CA LEU A 266 12.01 -13.82 -13.93
C LEU A 266 13.51 -13.48 -13.85
N MET A 267 14.32 -14.31 -13.20
CA MET A 267 15.77 -14.12 -13.15
C MET A 267 16.39 -14.16 -14.55
N ALA A 268 15.93 -15.08 -15.40
CA ALA A 268 16.33 -15.13 -16.80
C ALA A 268 15.91 -13.86 -17.57
N ALA A 269 14.74 -13.29 -17.28
CA ALA A 269 14.26 -12.06 -17.90
C ALA A 269 15.07 -10.81 -17.50
N ILE A 270 15.62 -10.76 -16.27
CA ILE A 270 16.55 -9.69 -15.87
C ILE A 270 17.85 -9.83 -16.65
N VAL A 271 18.44 -11.02 -16.67
CA VAL A 271 19.72 -11.27 -17.37
C VAL A 271 19.57 -10.99 -18.86
N ALA A 272 18.49 -11.48 -19.48
CA ALA A 272 18.17 -11.21 -20.88
C ALA A 272 17.88 -9.72 -21.13
N GLY A 273 17.31 -9.00 -20.16
CA GLY A 273 17.12 -7.56 -20.25
C GLY A 273 18.43 -6.80 -20.46
N GLY A 274 19.50 -7.20 -19.76
CA GLY A 274 20.83 -6.63 -19.97
C GLY A 274 21.40 -6.93 -21.36
N TRP A 275 21.19 -8.14 -21.87
CA TRP A 275 21.61 -8.50 -23.23
C TRP A 275 20.84 -7.71 -24.29
N VAL A 276 19.52 -7.56 -24.12
CA VAL A 276 18.66 -6.80 -25.04
C VAL A 276 19.03 -5.32 -25.03
N ALA A 277 19.21 -4.73 -23.84
CA ALA A 277 19.61 -3.34 -23.70
C ALA A 277 20.99 -3.04 -24.33
N GLY A 278 21.89 -4.02 -24.34
CA GLY A 278 23.20 -3.91 -25.00
C GLY A 278 23.18 -4.03 -26.52
N THR A 279 22.03 -4.32 -27.15
CA THR A 279 21.90 -4.38 -28.61
C THR A 279 21.21 -3.13 -29.15
N ASP A 280 21.66 -2.62 -30.31
CA ASP A 280 21.06 -1.42 -30.93
C ASP A 280 19.55 -1.56 -31.15
N LEU A 281 19.11 -2.74 -31.62
CA LEU A 281 17.70 -3.03 -31.87
C LEU A 281 16.89 -3.11 -30.57
N GLY A 282 17.45 -3.73 -29.52
CA GLY A 282 16.79 -3.81 -28.22
C GLY A 282 16.69 -2.45 -27.54
N ALA A 283 17.76 -1.65 -27.59
CA ALA A 283 17.75 -0.28 -27.10
C ALA A 283 16.69 0.57 -27.82
N GLN A 284 16.61 0.50 -29.15
CA GLN A 284 15.60 1.25 -29.91
C GLN A 284 14.16 0.82 -29.63
N LEU A 285 13.91 -0.49 -29.43
CA LEU A 285 12.57 -1.01 -29.20
C LEU A 285 12.06 -0.76 -27.76
N PHE A 286 12.95 -0.79 -26.77
CA PHE A 286 12.56 -0.75 -25.36
C PHE A 286 12.86 0.59 -24.66
N THR A 287 13.59 1.52 -25.31
CA THR A 287 13.73 2.89 -24.83
C THR A 287 12.47 3.68 -25.14
N LEU A 288 11.48 3.53 -24.27
CA LEU A 288 10.19 4.19 -24.39
C LEU A 288 10.19 5.48 -23.57
N ASP A 289 9.70 6.56 -24.17
CA ASP A 289 9.46 7.80 -23.44
C ASP A 289 8.32 7.60 -22.42
N ARG A 290 8.29 8.49 -21.43
CA ARG A 290 7.35 8.38 -20.30
C ARG A 290 5.88 8.45 -20.75
N VAL A 291 5.54 9.22 -21.79
CA VAL A 291 4.16 9.37 -22.28
C VAL A 291 3.70 8.08 -22.97
N THR A 292 4.57 7.48 -23.80
CA THR A 292 4.29 6.19 -24.42
C THR A 292 4.10 5.09 -23.36
N LEU A 293 4.98 5.04 -22.36
CA LEU A 293 4.84 4.10 -21.23
C LEU A 293 3.55 4.32 -20.44
N ALA A 294 3.14 5.57 -20.23
CA ALA A 294 1.89 5.88 -19.54
C ALA A 294 0.69 5.28 -20.28
N TRP A 295 0.62 5.40 -21.61
CA TRP A 295 -0.42 4.76 -22.41
C TRP A 295 -0.37 3.24 -22.34
N CYS A 296 0.83 2.63 -22.36
CA CYS A 296 0.99 1.20 -22.15
C CYS A 296 0.41 0.76 -20.79
N VAL A 297 0.69 1.50 -19.71
CA VAL A 297 0.17 1.21 -18.36
C VAL A 297 -1.35 1.40 -18.28
N ILE A 298 -1.92 2.40 -18.96
CA ILE A 298 -3.38 2.62 -19.04
C ILE A 298 -4.07 1.45 -19.74
N VAL A 299 -3.58 1.06 -20.92
CA VAL A 299 -4.11 -0.08 -21.69
C VAL A 299 -3.97 -1.36 -20.89
N TYR A 300 -2.80 -1.57 -20.29
CA TYR A 300 -2.54 -2.71 -19.41
C TYR A 300 -3.51 -2.74 -18.23
N GLY A 301 -3.73 -1.62 -17.54
CA GLY A 301 -4.63 -1.54 -16.39
C GLY A 301 -6.07 -1.91 -16.73
N PHE A 302 -6.55 -1.49 -17.92
CA PHE A 302 -7.85 -1.91 -18.43
C PHE A 302 -7.91 -3.42 -18.68
N ILE A 303 -6.95 -3.97 -19.44
CA ILE A 303 -6.90 -5.39 -19.79
C ILE A 303 -6.82 -6.23 -18.51
N ALA A 304 -5.90 -5.89 -17.60
CA ALA A 304 -5.71 -6.60 -16.35
C ALA A 304 -7.00 -6.65 -15.52
N ALA A 305 -7.65 -5.50 -15.30
CA ALA A 305 -8.86 -5.41 -14.48
C ALA A 305 -10.06 -6.17 -15.07
N VAL A 306 -10.13 -6.31 -16.40
CA VAL A 306 -11.20 -7.06 -17.11
C VAL A 306 -10.92 -8.56 -17.18
N LEU A 307 -9.64 -8.96 -17.27
CA LEU A 307 -9.29 -10.37 -17.34
C LEU A 307 -9.68 -11.13 -16.06
N PRO A 308 -10.00 -12.44 -16.18
CA PRO A 308 -10.28 -13.29 -15.04
C PRO A 308 -9.11 -13.30 -14.04
N VAL A 309 -9.45 -13.23 -12.75
CA VAL A 309 -8.45 -13.18 -11.65
C VAL A 309 -7.45 -14.34 -11.72
N TRP A 310 -7.90 -15.55 -12.07
CA TRP A 310 -7.04 -16.73 -12.14
C TRP A 310 -6.00 -16.68 -13.28
N LEU A 311 -6.24 -15.91 -14.34
CA LEU A 311 -5.40 -15.93 -15.53
C LEU A 311 -4.18 -15.02 -15.41
N LEU A 312 -4.35 -13.83 -14.80
CA LEU A 312 -3.28 -12.83 -14.70
C LEU A 312 -2.99 -12.42 -13.25
N LEU A 313 -4.00 -11.97 -12.50
CA LEU A 313 -3.81 -11.40 -11.16
C LEU A 313 -3.25 -12.43 -10.18
N SER A 314 -3.94 -13.57 -9.99
CA SER A 314 -3.53 -14.58 -9.00
C SER A 314 -2.14 -15.18 -9.26
N PRO A 315 -1.79 -15.59 -10.49
CA PRO A 315 -0.45 -16.10 -10.79
C PRO A 315 0.66 -15.06 -10.59
N ARG A 316 0.38 -13.81 -10.99
CA ARG A 316 1.29 -12.69 -10.76
C ARG A 316 1.45 -12.39 -9.28
N ASP A 317 0.37 -12.42 -8.52
CA ASP A 317 0.39 -12.18 -7.07
C ASP A 317 1.23 -13.23 -6.36
N TYR A 318 1.23 -14.49 -6.79
CA TYR A 318 2.13 -15.50 -6.24
C TYR A 318 3.59 -15.14 -6.49
N LEU A 319 3.96 -14.87 -7.75
CA LEU A 319 5.33 -14.48 -8.11
C LEU A 319 5.77 -13.22 -7.37
N SER A 320 4.90 -12.22 -7.33
CA SER A 320 5.10 -10.96 -6.63
C SER A 320 5.29 -11.22 -5.15
N THR A 321 4.38 -11.91 -4.45
CA THR A 321 4.45 -12.18 -3.00
C THR A 321 5.75 -12.84 -2.56
N PHE A 322 6.18 -13.89 -3.25
CA PHE A 322 7.44 -14.57 -2.93
C PHE A 322 8.63 -13.65 -3.14
N MET A 323 8.63 -12.87 -4.22
CA MET A 323 9.66 -11.86 -4.44
C MET A 323 9.60 -10.74 -3.42
N LYS A 324 8.39 -10.32 -3.01
CA LYS A 324 8.16 -9.26 -2.02
C LYS A 324 8.85 -9.59 -0.72
N VAL A 325 8.47 -10.73 -0.14
CA VAL A 325 8.98 -11.15 1.15
C VAL A 325 10.44 -11.59 1.04
N GLY A 326 10.79 -12.33 -0.02
CA GLY A 326 12.14 -12.84 -0.24
C GLY A 326 13.18 -11.73 -0.35
N THR A 327 12.96 -10.74 -1.21
CA THR A 327 13.88 -9.61 -1.41
C THR A 327 14.03 -8.76 -0.15
N ILE A 328 12.95 -8.50 0.57
CA ILE A 328 12.99 -7.66 1.77
C ILE A 328 13.71 -8.36 2.92
N VAL A 329 13.49 -9.66 3.09
CA VAL A 329 14.25 -10.47 4.06
C VAL A 329 15.72 -10.56 3.66
N LEU A 330 16.01 -10.72 2.36
CA LEU A 330 17.37 -10.72 1.85
C LEU A 330 18.08 -9.38 2.10
N LEU A 331 17.41 -8.26 1.84
CA LEU A 331 17.93 -6.91 2.11
C LEU A 331 18.16 -6.69 3.61
N ALA A 332 17.23 -7.13 4.47
CA ALA A 332 17.41 -7.04 5.91
C ALA A 332 18.63 -7.86 6.39
N ALA A 333 18.80 -9.07 5.87
CA ALA A 333 19.98 -9.89 6.14
C ALA A 333 21.27 -9.22 5.63
N ALA A 334 21.23 -8.64 4.42
CA ALA A 334 22.34 -7.91 3.85
C ALA A 334 22.75 -6.73 4.74
N ILE A 335 21.80 -5.94 5.24
CA ILE A 335 22.06 -4.83 6.17
C ILE A 335 22.75 -5.32 7.46
N VAL A 336 22.32 -6.45 8.02
CA VAL A 336 22.92 -7.02 9.25
C VAL A 336 24.35 -7.52 9.02
N VAL A 337 24.65 -8.03 7.82
CA VAL A 337 25.96 -8.55 7.43
C VAL A 337 26.92 -7.42 7.04
N VAL A 338 26.48 -6.58 6.11
CA VAL A 338 27.26 -5.48 5.51
C VAL A 338 27.46 -4.35 6.51
N ARG A 339 26.44 -4.07 7.33
CA ARG A 339 26.46 -3.03 8.35
C ARG A 339 26.82 -1.66 7.76
N PRO A 340 26.04 -1.13 6.80
CA PRO A 340 26.36 0.15 6.18
C PRO A 340 26.28 1.28 7.21
N GLU A 341 27.23 2.21 7.09
CA GLU A 341 27.29 3.41 7.92
C GLU A 341 26.35 4.49 7.39
N ILE A 342 25.57 5.09 8.28
CA ILE A 342 24.64 6.17 7.96
C ILE A 342 25.32 7.51 8.24
N THR A 343 25.65 8.24 7.18
CA THR A 343 26.26 9.58 7.23
C THR A 343 25.22 10.70 7.23
N VAL A 344 23.97 10.38 6.90
CA VAL A 344 22.85 11.32 6.91
C VAL A 344 22.58 11.80 8.36
N PRO A 345 22.36 13.10 8.59
CA PRO A 345 22.06 13.60 9.93
C PRO A 345 20.72 13.06 10.45
N ALA A 346 20.57 12.97 11.77
CA ALA A 346 19.33 12.56 12.42
C ALA A 346 18.14 13.41 11.98
N VAL A 347 18.34 14.72 11.99
CA VAL A 347 17.42 15.73 11.50
C VAL A 347 18.24 16.64 10.59
N SER A 348 17.85 16.78 9.33
CA SER A 348 18.59 17.61 8.37
C SER A 348 18.18 19.09 8.47
N GLU A 349 18.95 19.96 7.82
CA GLU A 349 18.60 21.38 7.65
C GLU A 349 17.24 21.61 6.95
N PHE A 350 16.77 20.65 6.14
CA PHE A 350 15.49 20.75 5.44
C PHE A 350 14.29 20.41 6.32
N ALA A 351 14.48 19.78 7.48
CA ALA A 351 13.38 19.48 8.40
C ALA A 351 12.72 20.76 8.95
N GLY A 352 13.51 21.83 9.16
CA GLY A 352 13.04 23.12 9.68
C GLY A 352 12.65 24.13 8.60
N ARG A 353 12.85 23.82 7.31
CA ARG A 353 12.67 24.77 6.20
C ARG A 353 11.54 24.31 5.26
N SER A 354 10.97 25.24 4.50
CA SER A 354 9.93 24.93 3.50
C SER A 354 10.47 24.71 2.08
N ASP A 355 11.77 24.94 1.85
CA ASP A 355 12.41 24.94 0.53
C ASP A 355 13.22 23.66 0.24
N GLY A 356 12.79 22.52 0.78
CA GLY A 356 13.38 21.22 0.49
C GLY A 356 13.45 20.90 -1.02
N PRO A 357 14.59 20.43 -1.54
CA PRO A 357 14.80 20.24 -2.98
C PRO A 357 14.13 18.98 -3.57
N VAL A 358 13.73 18.02 -2.73
CA VAL A 358 12.97 16.83 -3.16
C VAL A 358 11.47 17.10 -3.11
N PHE A 359 11.01 17.69 -2.02
CA PHE A 359 9.67 18.25 -1.94
C PHE A 359 9.66 19.48 -1.02
N SER A 360 8.78 20.44 -1.34
CA SER A 360 8.58 21.65 -0.55
C SER A 360 7.73 21.39 0.69
N GLY A 361 8.12 22.00 1.81
CA GLY A 361 7.40 21.94 3.08
C GLY A 361 8.28 21.55 4.27
N SER A 362 7.95 22.08 5.44
CA SER A 362 8.58 21.73 6.72
C SER A 362 8.17 20.34 7.20
N LEU A 363 8.91 19.80 8.17
CA LEU A 363 8.66 18.48 8.77
C LEU A 363 7.20 18.27 9.15
N PHE A 364 6.62 19.20 9.91
CA PHE A 364 5.18 19.17 10.18
C PHE A 364 4.45 20.12 9.23
N PRO A 365 3.41 19.65 8.50
CA PRO A 365 2.86 18.28 8.47
C PRO A 365 3.46 17.39 7.37
N PHE A 366 4.37 17.89 6.52
CA PHE A 366 4.69 17.25 5.24
C PHE A 366 5.43 15.91 5.36
N LEU A 367 6.25 15.69 6.39
CA LEU A 367 6.85 14.38 6.65
C LEU A 367 5.78 13.29 6.77
N PHE A 368 4.74 13.58 7.55
CA PHE A 368 3.70 12.62 7.89
C PHE A 368 2.87 12.27 6.66
N VAL A 369 2.48 13.25 5.85
CA VAL A 369 1.73 12.99 4.60
C VAL A 369 2.59 12.37 3.51
N THR A 370 3.89 12.71 3.42
CA THR A 370 4.81 12.10 2.46
C THR A 370 5.03 10.61 2.79
N ILE A 371 5.26 10.29 4.06
CA ILE A 371 5.30 8.90 4.54
C ILE A 371 3.88 8.48 4.95
N ALA A 372 2.94 8.50 4.01
CA ALA A 372 1.58 8.00 4.27
C ALA A 372 1.60 6.47 4.38
N CYS A 373 1.73 5.77 3.25
CA CYS A 373 1.83 4.31 3.27
C CYS A 373 3.12 3.85 3.97
N GLY A 374 3.07 2.73 4.69
CA GLY A 374 4.11 2.30 5.64
C GLY A 374 3.91 2.81 7.08
N ALA A 375 3.10 3.85 7.29
CA ALA A 375 2.71 4.34 8.62
C ALA A 375 1.18 4.36 8.80
N LEU A 376 0.45 5.04 7.92
CA LEU A 376 -1.01 5.12 7.91
C LEU A 376 -1.52 5.28 6.47
N SER A 377 -2.27 4.28 5.98
CA SER A 377 -2.67 4.19 4.58
C SER A 377 -4.19 4.07 4.40
N GLY A 378 -4.80 5.03 3.69
CA GLY A 378 -6.23 4.93 3.34
C GLY A 378 -6.52 3.90 2.25
N PHE A 379 -5.59 3.68 1.31
CA PHE A 379 -5.73 2.64 0.28
C PHE A 379 -5.94 1.24 0.89
N HIS A 380 -5.28 0.96 2.02
CA HIS A 380 -5.46 -0.31 2.74
C HIS A 380 -6.89 -0.51 3.20
N ALA A 381 -7.55 0.55 3.69
CA ALA A 381 -8.95 0.47 4.11
C ALA A 381 -9.88 0.05 2.95
N LEU A 382 -9.53 0.36 1.70
CA LEU A 382 -10.29 -0.07 0.53
C LEU A 382 -10.09 -1.55 0.21
N ILE A 383 -8.87 -2.06 0.36
CA ILE A 383 -8.58 -3.51 0.24
C ILE A 383 -9.26 -4.28 1.39
N ALA A 384 -9.09 -3.79 2.62
CA ALA A 384 -9.63 -4.36 3.86
C ALA A 384 -11.16 -4.36 3.93
N SER A 385 -11.83 -3.45 3.22
CA SER A 385 -13.30 -3.44 3.14
C SER A 385 -13.86 -3.99 1.82
N GLY A 386 -13.01 -4.39 0.87
CA GLY A 386 -13.44 -4.74 -0.49
C GLY A 386 -13.25 -6.21 -0.86
N THR A 387 -12.02 -6.71 -0.76
CA THR A 387 -11.62 -8.02 -1.31
C THR A 387 -11.29 -9.01 -0.22
N THR A 388 -10.33 -8.68 0.66
CA THR A 388 -9.89 -9.54 1.78
C THR A 388 -11.01 -10.05 2.68
N PRO A 389 -12.02 -9.25 3.10
CA PRO A 389 -13.04 -9.72 4.04
C PRO A 389 -13.87 -10.90 3.51
N LYS A 390 -13.97 -11.04 2.19
CA LYS A 390 -14.77 -12.07 1.49
C LYS A 390 -14.07 -13.42 1.41
N MET A 391 -12.81 -13.52 1.87
CA MET A 391 -11.98 -14.72 1.78
C MET A 391 -11.56 -15.29 3.13
N ILE A 392 -11.88 -14.61 4.24
CA ILE A 392 -11.47 -15.02 5.59
C ILE A 392 -12.18 -16.30 6.01
N GLU A 393 -11.45 -17.29 6.51
CA GLU A 393 -12.05 -18.54 7.00
C GLU A 393 -12.66 -18.39 8.40
N LYS A 394 -11.98 -17.65 9.30
CA LYS A 394 -12.39 -17.47 10.70
C LYS A 394 -12.18 -16.04 11.18
N GLU A 395 -13.10 -15.51 11.99
CA GLU A 395 -13.05 -14.12 12.45
C GLU A 395 -11.70 -13.75 13.07
N ARG A 396 -11.09 -14.64 13.87
CA ARG A 396 -9.83 -14.37 14.57
C ARG A 396 -8.61 -14.24 13.64
N GLN A 397 -8.69 -14.72 12.39
CA GLN A 397 -7.61 -14.58 11.40
C GLN A 397 -7.39 -13.12 10.98
N THR A 398 -8.40 -12.26 11.12
CA THR A 398 -8.32 -10.82 10.79
C THR A 398 -7.17 -10.09 11.48
N ARG A 399 -6.79 -10.51 12.70
CA ARG A 399 -5.66 -9.92 13.43
C ARG A 399 -4.32 -10.20 12.74
N PHE A 400 -4.13 -11.44 12.31
CA PHE A 400 -2.90 -11.82 11.61
C PHE A 400 -2.84 -11.19 10.21
N ILE A 401 -3.96 -11.19 9.49
CA ILE A 401 -4.04 -10.68 8.12
C ILE A 401 -3.90 -9.16 8.07
N GLY A 402 -4.75 -8.42 8.79
CA GLY A 402 -4.74 -6.95 8.77
C GLY A 402 -3.60 -6.37 9.60
N TYR A 403 -3.66 -6.50 10.94
CA TYR A 403 -2.64 -5.90 11.82
C TYR A 403 -1.23 -6.40 11.47
N GLY A 404 -1.06 -7.71 11.25
CA GLY A 404 0.22 -8.29 10.86
C GLY A 404 0.69 -7.86 9.47
N GLY A 405 -0.21 -7.79 8.48
CA GLY A 405 0.11 -7.35 7.12
C GLY A 405 0.61 -5.91 7.09
N MET A 406 -0.05 -5.02 7.84
CA MET A 406 0.34 -3.62 7.94
C MET A 406 1.69 -3.41 8.66
N LEU A 407 2.01 -4.22 9.68
CA LEU A 407 3.36 -4.22 10.29
C LEU A 407 4.43 -4.65 9.28
N MET A 408 4.14 -5.63 8.42
CA MET A 408 5.08 -6.07 7.37
C MET A 408 5.30 -4.99 6.32
N GLU A 409 4.26 -4.24 5.92
CA GLU A 409 4.41 -3.09 5.02
C GLU A 409 5.30 -2.01 5.67
N SER A 410 5.13 -1.73 6.95
CA SER A 410 5.98 -0.78 7.67
C SER A 410 7.43 -1.24 7.76
N PHE A 411 7.68 -2.55 7.88
CA PHE A 411 9.03 -3.09 7.79
C PHE A 411 9.67 -2.83 6.41
N VAL A 412 8.90 -2.97 5.33
CA VAL A 412 9.32 -2.59 3.97
C VAL A 412 9.68 -1.10 3.92
N ALA A 413 8.89 -0.24 4.56
CA ALA A 413 9.18 1.20 4.62
C ALA A 413 10.46 1.54 5.38
N ILE A 414 10.80 0.82 6.46
CA ILE A 414 12.09 0.96 7.13
C ILE A 414 13.24 0.50 6.22
N MET A 415 13.09 -0.60 5.48
CA MET A 415 14.12 -1.03 4.54
C MET A 415 14.34 0.02 3.43
N ALA A 416 13.27 0.63 2.93
CA ALA A 416 13.36 1.67 1.91
C ALA A 416 14.04 2.95 2.45
N LEU A 417 13.70 3.37 3.66
CA LEU A 417 14.39 4.48 4.34
C LEU A 417 15.88 4.18 4.49
N VAL A 418 16.23 2.99 5.02
CA VAL A 418 17.62 2.57 5.24
C VAL A 418 18.38 2.54 3.92
N ALA A 419 17.81 1.99 2.85
CA ALA A 419 18.43 1.99 1.52
C ALA A 419 18.72 3.42 1.03
N ALA A 420 17.78 4.35 1.20
CA ALA A 420 17.95 5.75 0.82
C ALA A 420 19.00 6.50 1.65
N VAL A 421 19.10 6.22 2.96
CA VAL A 421 20.09 6.88 3.83
C VAL A 421 21.46 6.21 3.84
N SER A 422 21.60 5.06 3.16
CA SER A 422 22.87 4.34 3.00
C SER A 422 23.66 4.76 1.75
N ILE A 423 23.06 5.52 0.85
CA ILE A 423 23.78 6.10 -0.32
C ILE A 423 24.34 7.48 0.01
N ASP A 424 25.28 7.94 -0.81
CA ASP A 424 25.82 9.29 -0.69
C ASP A 424 24.70 10.34 -0.78
N ARG A 425 24.76 11.32 0.14
CA ARG A 425 23.72 12.34 0.30
C ARG A 425 23.65 13.26 -0.92
N GLY A 426 24.77 13.51 -1.59
CA GLY A 426 24.83 14.30 -2.81
C GLY A 426 24.20 13.57 -4.00
N ILE A 427 24.50 12.27 -4.15
CA ILE A 427 23.85 11.40 -5.14
C ILE A 427 22.34 11.37 -4.89
N TYR A 428 21.89 11.22 -3.64
CA TYR A 428 20.48 11.24 -3.28
C TYR A 428 19.74 12.49 -3.81
N PHE A 429 20.31 13.68 -3.63
CA PHE A 429 19.70 14.92 -4.13
C PHE A 429 19.78 15.04 -5.66
N ALA A 430 20.88 14.62 -6.29
CA ALA A 430 21.00 14.60 -7.75
C ALA A 430 19.93 13.72 -8.42
N MET A 431 19.55 12.60 -7.79
CA MET A 431 18.52 11.70 -8.30
C MET A 431 17.09 12.20 -8.05
N ASN A 432 16.82 12.78 -6.87
CA ASN A 432 15.44 13.08 -6.43
C ASN A 432 14.98 14.51 -6.68
N SER A 433 15.87 15.40 -7.13
CA SER A 433 15.51 16.76 -7.53
C SER A 433 15.03 16.82 -8.98
N SER A 434 14.14 17.76 -9.27
CA SER A 434 13.48 17.86 -10.58
C SER A 434 14.45 18.21 -11.70
N PRO A 435 14.16 17.83 -12.96
CA PRO A 435 14.98 18.22 -14.12
C PRO A 435 15.15 19.74 -14.25
N ALA A 436 14.17 20.52 -13.78
CA ALA A 436 14.27 21.97 -13.80
C ALA A 436 15.31 22.54 -12.82
N ALA A 437 15.62 21.80 -11.74
CA ALA A 437 16.65 22.17 -10.77
C ALA A 437 18.06 21.70 -11.22
N THR A 438 18.15 20.47 -11.75
CA THR A 438 19.41 19.84 -12.16
C THR A 438 19.80 20.14 -13.62
N MET A 439 18.93 20.80 -14.38
CA MET A 439 19.01 20.94 -15.84
C MET A 439 18.95 19.60 -16.61
N GLY A 440 18.70 18.48 -15.93
CA GLY A 440 18.74 17.15 -16.52
C GLY A 440 20.13 16.69 -16.98
N THR A 441 21.19 17.44 -16.65
CA THR A 441 22.56 17.10 -17.02
C THR A 441 23.42 16.80 -15.79
N VAL A 442 24.52 16.11 -16.01
CA VAL A 442 25.47 15.73 -14.97
C VAL A 442 26.11 16.97 -14.34
N GLU A 443 26.50 17.95 -15.16
CA GLU A 443 27.10 19.22 -14.71
C GLU A 443 26.10 20.07 -13.92
N GLY A 444 24.86 20.15 -14.42
CA GLY A 444 23.81 20.91 -13.77
C GLY A 444 23.41 20.32 -12.42
N ALA A 445 23.35 18.99 -12.32
CA ALA A 445 23.10 18.30 -11.06
C ALA A 445 24.22 18.53 -10.04
N ALA A 446 25.49 18.40 -10.45
CA ALA A 446 26.61 18.65 -9.55
C ALA A 446 26.62 20.10 -9.05
N ALA A 447 26.43 21.08 -9.95
CA ALA A 447 26.35 22.49 -9.58
C ALA A 447 25.17 22.78 -8.62
N PHE A 448 24.00 22.21 -8.92
CA PHE A 448 22.80 22.36 -8.08
C PHE A 448 23.04 21.79 -6.68
N VAL A 449 23.51 20.55 -6.55
CA VAL A 449 23.71 19.91 -5.25
C VAL A 449 24.75 20.65 -4.42
N ASN A 450 25.85 21.09 -5.03
CA ASN A 450 26.88 21.87 -4.34
C ASN A 450 26.35 23.26 -3.90
N SER A 451 25.38 23.83 -4.62
CA SER A 451 24.73 25.10 -4.23
C SER A 451 23.84 24.99 -3.00
N LEU A 452 23.46 23.77 -2.58
CA LEU A 452 22.60 23.55 -1.42
C LEU A 452 23.32 23.80 -0.08
N GLY A 453 24.65 23.92 -0.07
CA GLY A 453 25.43 24.21 1.14
C GLY A 453 25.45 23.07 2.16
N LEU A 454 25.31 21.83 1.69
CA LEU A 454 25.27 20.64 2.55
C LEU A 454 26.66 20.39 3.15
N SER A 455 26.74 20.29 4.48
CA SER A 455 28.01 20.00 5.16
C SER A 455 28.55 18.61 4.78
N GLY A 456 29.83 18.55 4.40
CA GLY A 456 30.53 17.30 4.09
C GLY A 456 30.13 16.65 2.76
N VAL A 457 29.37 17.34 1.90
CA VAL A 457 28.95 16.84 0.58
C VAL A 457 29.61 17.68 -0.49
N HIS A 458 30.31 17.01 -1.41
CA HIS A 458 30.86 17.63 -2.61
C HIS A 458 30.67 16.67 -3.78
N VAL A 459 29.81 17.04 -4.71
CA VAL A 459 29.46 16.22 -5.87
C VAL A 459 30.24 16.70 -7.09
N THR A 460 30.86 15.76 -7.81
CA THR A 460 31.48 16.04 -9.10
C THR A 460 30.71 15.36 -10.23
N PRO A 461 30.79 15.86 -11.47
CA PRO A 461 30.19 15.19 -12.61
C PRO A 461 30.66 13.75 -12.79
N GLU A 462 31.94 13.48 -12.54
CA GLU A 462 32.54 12.14 -12.68
C GLU A 462 31.95 11.15 -11.67
N LEU A 463 31.66 11.59 -10.45
CA LEU A 463 30.99 10.75 -9.45
C LEU A 463 29.60 10.32 -9.92
N LEU A 464 28.83 11.28 -10.47
CA LEU A 464 27.47 11.03 -10.94
C LEU A 464 27.46 10.11 -12.17
N GLN A 465 28.33 10.38 -13.15
CA GLN A 465 28.44 9.52 -14.33
C GLN A 465 28.97 8.12 -13.97
N GLY A 466 30.02 8.04 -13.15
CA GLY A 466 30.57 6.75 -12.71
C GLY A 466 29.56 5.90 -11.93
N THR A 467 28.65 6.55 -11.19
CA THR A 467 27.54 5.85 -10.51
C THR A 467 26.52 5.33 -11.53
N ALA A 468 26.18 6.11 -12.56
CA ALA A 468 25.29 5.68 -13.64
C ALA A 468 25.87 4.48 -14.41
N ASP A 469 27.15 4.55 -14.76
CA ASP A 469 27.86 3.48 -15.45
C ASP A 469 27.89 2.19 -14.60
N ALA A 470 28.12 2.31 -13.29
CA ALA A 470 28.16 1.17 -12.37
C ALA A 470 26.81 0.45 -12.23
N VAL A 471 25.68 1.16 -12.35
CA VAL A 471 24.35 0.55 -12.39
C VAL A 471 23.89 0.16 -13.78
N GLY A 472 24.65 0.47 -14.83
CA GLY A 472 24.32 0.16 -16.22
C GLY A 472 23.18 1.00 -16.78
N GLU A 473 23.11 2.28 -16.41
CA GLU A 473 22.13 3.25 -16.90
C GLU A 473 22.84 4.44 -17.54
N GLU A 474 22.22 5.07 -18.55
CA GLU A 474 22.81 6.25 -19.21
C GLU A 474 22.93 7.45 -18.24
N THR A 475 21.97 7.57 -17.32
CA THR A 475 21.93 8.62 -16.32
C THR A 475 21.16 8.19 -15.08
N ILE A 476 21.55 8.74 -13.93
CA ILE A 476 20.81 8.67 -12.66
C ILE A 476 20.17 10.01 -12.29
N ILE A 477 20.41 11.07 -13.08
CA ILE A 477 20.00 12.44 -12.76
C ILE A 477 18.50 12.58 -12.89
N SER A 478 17.88 13.19 -11.89
CA SER A 478 16.43 13.50 -11.89
C SER A 478 15.52 12.31 -12.22
N ARG A 479 15.96 11.09 -11.91
CA ARG A 479 15.13 9.89 -11.87
C ARG A 479 14.27 9.90 -10.61
N THR A 480 13.41 10.91 -10.55
CA THR A 480 12.55 11.21 -9.41
C THR A 480 11.51 10.11 -9.18
N GLY A 481 10.96 10.05 -7.97
CA GLY A 481 9.98 9.03 -7.60
C GLY A 481 10.44 8.03 -6.58
N GLY A 482 11.63 8.19 -6.01
CA GLY A 482 12.15 7.33 -4.94
C GLY A 482 12.52 5.91 -5.38
N ALA A 483 11.83 5.35 -6.37
CA ALA A 483 12.06 4.01 -6.89
C ALA A 483 13.51 3.79 -7.40
N PRO A 484 14.06 4.66 -8.26
CA PRO A 484 15.46 4.53 -8.70
C PRO A 484 16.46 4.70 -7.56
N THR A 485 16.15 5.53 -6.56
CA THR A 485 16.99 5.74 -5.39
C THR A 485 16.99 4.53 -4.46
N LEU A 486 15.83 3.90 -4.26
CA LEU A 486 15.71 2.63 -3.56
C LEU A 486 16.54 1.55 -4.29
N ALA A 487 16.42 1.47 -5.62
CA ALA A 487 17.17 0.52 -6.41
C ALA A 487 18.68 0.71 -6.29
N LEU A 488 19.15 1.97 -6.32
CA LEU A 488 20.55 2.30 -6.09
C LEU A 488 21.00 1.91 -4.66
N GLY A 489 20.21 2.23 -3.64
CA GLY A 489 20.53 1.88 -2.25
C GLY A 489 20.56 0.39 -1.99
N LEU A 490 19.58 -0.35 -2.53
CA LEU A 490 19.57 -1.81 -2.48
C LEU A 490 20.81 -2.37 -3.18
N SER A 491 21.11 -1.89 -4.39
CA SER A 491 22.29 -2.31 -5.13
C SER A 491 23.59 -2.02 -4.39
N HIS A 492 23.69 -0.84 -3.77
CA HIS A 492 24.83 -0.42 -2.96
C HIS A 492 25.05 -1.34 -1.74
N ILE A 493 23.98 -1.84 -1.12
CA ILE A 493 24.11 -2.78 0.00
C ILE A 493 24.41 -4.20 -0.52
N MET A 494 23.69 -4.65 -1.54
CA MET A 494 23.74 -6.03 -2.01
C MET A 494 25.08 -6.39 -2.67
N HIS A 495 25.68 -5.50 -3.45
CA HIS A 495 26.95 -5.79 -4.13
C HIS A 495 28.11 -6.02 -3.15
N GLN A 496 28.05 -5.42 -1.95
CA GLN A 496 29.05 -5.60 -0.89
C GLN A 496 28.99 -6.99 -0.26
N TRP A 497 27.83 -7.66 -0.32
CA TRP A 497 27.65 -9.01 0.20
C TRP A 497 27.71 -10.08 -0.89
N LEU A 498 27.01 -9.88 -2.02
CA LEU A 498 26.82 -10.87 -3.08
C LEU A 498 27.24 -10.31 -4.45
N GLY A 499 28.31 -10.88 -5.00
CA GLY A 499 28.69 -10.71 -6.40
C GLY A 499 29.61 -9.54 -6.73
N GLY A 500 29.98 -8.71 -5.75
CA GLY A 500 30.94 -7.61 -5.93
C GLY A 500 30.45 -6.52 -6.88
N ALA A 501 31.32 -5.55 -7.19
CA ALA A 501 30.98 -4.37 -7.99
C ALA A 501 30.41 -4.70 -9.38
N SER A 502 30.81 -5.82 -9.99
CA SER A 502 30.30 -6.27 -11.30
C SER A 502 28.80 -6.62 -11.31
N MET A 503 28.19 -6.85 -10.13
CA MET A 503 26.78 -7.18 -10.01
C MET A 503 25.92 -5.98 -9.62
N MET A 504 26.49 -4.78 -9.54
CA MET A 504 25.76 -3.57 -9.14
C MET A 504 24.65 -3.23 -10.16
N SER A 505 24.90 -3.37 -11.46
CA SER A 505 23.87 -3.21 -12.49
C SER A 505 22.77 -4.26 -12.39
N PHE A 506 23.12 -5.52 -12.13
CA PHE A 506 22.14 -6.59 -11.90
C PHE A 506 21.24 -6.28 -10.70
N TRP A 507 21.81 -5.91 -9.55
CA TRP A 507 21.04 -5.63 -8.33
C TRP A 507 20.16 -4.39 -8.48
N TYR A 508 20.63 -3.37 -9.21
CA TYR A 508 19.85 -2.18 -9.52
C TYR A 508 18.61 -2.54 -10.36
N HIS A 509 18.80 -3.24 -11.48
CA HIS A 509 17.70 -3.63 -12.35
C HIS A 509 16.78 -4.68 -11.72
N PHE A 510 17.32 -5.57 -10.88
CA PHE A 510 16.54 -6.46 -10.03
C PHE A 510 15.62 -5.66 -9.10
N ALA A 511 16.12 -4.60 -8.45
CA ALA A 511 15.33 -3.76 -7.57
C ALA A 511 14.26 -2.95 -8.32
N ILE A 512 14.60 -2.36 -9.48
CA ILE A 512 13.63 -1.66 -10.35
C ILE A 512 12.50 -2.61 -10.76
N MET A 513 12.83 -3.81 -11.22
CA MET A 513 11.83 -4.79 -11.65
C MET A 513 10.98 -5.29 -10.47
N PHE A 514 11.63 -5.57 -9.33
CA PHE A 514 10.97 -5.93 -8.07
C PHE A 514 9.95 -4.88 -7.65
N GLU A 515 10.33 -3.61 -7.67
CA GLU A 515 9.46 -2.51 -7.29
C GLU A 515 8.34 -2.32 -8.32
N ALA A 516 8.65 -2.30 -9.62
CA ALA A 516 7.63 -2.18 -10.66
C ALA A 516 6.57 -3.29 -10.56
N LEU A 517 6.97 -4.51 -10.22
CA LEU A 517 6.05 -5.63 -9.96
C LEU A 517 5.13 -5.35 -8.77
N PHE A 518 5.63 -4.76 -7.68
CA PHE A 518 4.79 -4.37 -6.54
C PHE A 518 3.72 -3.37 -6.96
N ILE A 519 4.17 -2.33 -7.65
CA ILE A 519 3.31 -1.20 -7.95
C ILE A 519 2.26 -1.59 -8.97
N LEU A 520 2.62 -2.34 -10.01
CA LEU A 520 1.66 -2.80 -11.01
C LEU A 520 0.63 -3.78 -10.42
N THR A 521 0.99 -4.60 -9.42
CA THR A 521 -0.01 -5.39 -8.66
C THR A 521 -0.97 -4.48 -7.91
N ALA A 522 -0.47 -3.42 -7.25
CA ALA A 522 -1.33 -2.45 -6.56
C ALA A 522 -2.21 -1.65 -7.53
N VAL A 523 -1.74 -1.32 -8.73
CA VAL A 523 -2.52 -0.66 -9.79
C VAL A 523 -3.64 -1.57 -10.30
N ASP A 524 -3.39 -2.86 -10.53
CA ASP A 524 -4.45 -3.82 -10.90
C ASP A 524 -5.50 -3.96 -9.78
N ALA A 525 -5.05 -4.27 -8.56
CA ALA A 525 -5.92 -4.38 -7.40
C ALA A 525 -6.75 -3.11 -7.17
N GLY A 526 -6.10 -1.94 -7.23
CA GLY A 526 -6.74 -0.63 -7.12
C GLY A 526 -7.76 -0.37 -8.22
N THR A 527 -7.46 -0.70 -9.48
CA THR A 527 -8.39 -0.55 -10.60
C THR A 527 -9.61 -1.46 -10.45
N ARG A 528 -9.43 -2.69 -9.95
CA ARG A 528 -10.56 -3.60 -9.66
C ARG A 528 -11.43 -3.09 -8.52
N VAL A 529 -10.83 -2.61 -7.43
CA VAL A 529 -11.58 -2.04 -6.30
C VAL A 529 -12.31 -0.78 -6.73
N ALA A 530 -11.66 0.10 -7.50
CA ALA A 530 -12.29 1.27 -8.11
C ALA A 530 -13.53 0.92 -8.95
N ARG A 531 -13.42 -0.13 -9.79
CA ARG A 531 -14.55 -0.67 -10.57
C ARG A 531 -15.69 -1.15 -9.66
N PHE A 532 -15.38 -1.93 -8.62
CA PHE A 532 -16.38 -2.42 -7.67
C PHE A 532 -17.08 -1.27 -6.94
N MET A 533 -16.33 -0.27 -6.46
CA MET A 533 -16.89 0.90 -5.79
C MET A 533 -17.81 1.71 -6.71
N LEU A 534 -17.43 1.91 -7.97
CA LEU A 534 -18.26 2.62 -8.93
C LEU A 534 -19.52 1.81 -9.27
N THR A 535 -19.39 0.50 -9.44
CA THR A 535 -20.50 -0.42 -9.70
C THR A 535 -21.48 -0.44 -8.52
N ASP A 536 -21.00 -0.53 -7.29
CA ASP A 536 -21.81 -0.45 -6.06
C ASP A 536 -22.55 0.89 -5.96
N THR A 537 -21.86 1.98 -6.31
CA THR A 537 -22.42 3.33 -6.26
C THR A 537 -23.52 3.50 -7.30
N LEU A 538 -23.28 3.11 -8.54
CA LEU A 538 -24.28 3.15 -9.60
C LEU A 538 -25.44 2.19 -9.34
N GLY A 539 -25.16 1.04 -8.71
CA GLY A 539 -26.17 0.06 -8.27
C GLY A 539 -27.20 0.61 -7.29
N ASN A 540 -26.89 1.72 -6.61
CA ASN A 540 -27.86 2.42 -5.77
C ASN A 540 -28.94 3.16 -6.56
N PHE A 541 -28.64 3.56 -7.80
CA PHE A 541 -29.55 4.32 -8.67
C PHE A 541 -30.10 3.47 -9.82
N ILE A 542 -29.27 2.56 -10.35
CA ILE A 542 -29.57 1.71 -11.50
C ILE A 542 -29.39 0.24 -11.07
N PRO A 543 -30.49 -0.49 -10.77
CA PRO A 543 -30.43 -1.84 -10.21
C PRO A 543 -29.62 -2.85 -11.03
N LYS A 544 -29.51 -2.66 -12.35
CA LYS A 544 -28.74 -3.53 -13.24
C LYS A 544 -27.24 -3.60 -12.88
N PHE A 545 -26.68 -2.54 -12.30
CA PHE A 545 -25.29 -2.55 -11.81
C PHE A 545 -25.09 -3.38 -10.54
N ARG A 546 -26.16 -3.87 -9.89
CA ARG A 546 -26.03 -4.82 -8.77
C ARG A 546 -25.73 -6.25 -9.24
N ASP A 547 -25.94 -6.54 -10.52
CA ASP A 547 -25.63 -7.84 -11.10
C ASP A 547 -24.12 -7.96 -11.37
N ALA A 548 -23.44 -8.78 -10.56
CA ALA A 548 -22.02 -9.03 -10.67
C ALA A 548 -21.62 -9.76 -11.98
N ASP A 549 -22.55 -10.48 -12.61
CA ASP A 549 -22.30 -11.22 -13.85
C ASP A 549 -22.50 -10.35 -15.11
N TRP A 550 -22.98 -9.11 -14.98
CA TRP A 550 -23.18 -8.20 -16.10
C TRP A 550 -21.85 -7.62 -16.63
N ARG A 551 -21.22 -8.36 -17.53
CA ARG A 551 -19.90 -8.03 -18.13
C ARG A 551 -19.83 -6.64 -18.75
N ALA A 552 -20.86 -6.19 -19.47
CA ALA A 552 -20.83 -4.88 -20.11
C ALA A 552 -20.81 -3.74 -19.08
N GLY A 553 -21.54 -3.88 -17.97
CA GLY A 553 -21.49 -2.93 -16.86
C GLY A 553 -20.13 -2.91 -16.17
N ALA A 554 -19.54 -4.08 -15.97
CA ALA A 554 -18.18 -4.20 -15.44
C ALA A 554 -17.13 -3.56 -16.36
N TRP A 555 -17.21 -3.77 -17.68
CA TRP A 555 -16.27 -3.18 -18.65
C TRP A 555 -16.44 -1.66 -18.75
N LEU A 556 -17.68 -1.17 -18.77
CA LEU A 556 -17.97 0.26 -18.80
C LEU A 556 -17.42 0.97 -17.56
N THR A 557 -17.70 0.44 -16.37
CA THR A 557 -17.20 1.02 -15.11
C THR A 557 -15.68 0.94 -15.03
N THR A 558 -15.06 -0.13 -15.52
CA THR A 558 -13.60 -0.21 -15.67
C THR A 558 -13.07 0.88 -16.59
N ALA A 559 -13.67 1.06 -17.76
CA ALA A 559 -13.27 2.08 -18.73
C ALA A 559 -13.36 3.50 -18.14
N ILE A 560 -14.43 3.80 -17.40
CA ILE A 560 -14.61 5.09 -16.71
C ILE A 560 -13.50 5.30 -15.67
N MET A 561 -13.23 4.31 -14.81
CA MET A 561 -12.22 4.45 -13.78
C MET A 561 -10.81 4.54 -14.38
N VAL A 562 -10.50 3.75 -15.42
CA VAL A 562 -9.22 3.79 -16.14
C VAL A 562 -9.02 5.10 -16.89
N ALA A 563 -10.06 5.65 -17.53
CA ALA A 563 -10.00 6.97 -18.13
C ALA A 563 -9.77 8.06 -17.07
N GLY A 564 -10.44 7.95 -15.92
CA GLY A 564 -10.27 8.85 -14.78
C GLY A 564 -8.83 8.89 -14.30
N TRP A 565 -8.28 7.76 -13.85
CA TRP A 565 -6.91 7.75 -13.31
C TRP A 565 -5.85 7.90 -14.41
N GLY A 566 -6.12 7.39 -15.62
CA GLY A 566 -5.25 7.55 -16.78
C GLY A 566 -5.09 9.01 -17.20
N SER A 567 -6.15 9.82 -17.12
CA SER A 567 -6.06 11.26 -17.40
C SER A 567 -5.11 11.98 -16.43
N ILE A 568 -5.16 11.61 -15.15
CA ILE A 568 -4.26 12.16 -14.11
C ILE A 568 -2.84 11.62 -14.29
N LEU A 569 -2.66 10.37 -14.71
CA LEU A 569 -1.34 9.83 -15.04
C LEU A 569 -0.68 10.64 -16.15
N ILE A 570 -1.39 10.89 -17.25
CA ILE A 570 -0.89 11.71 -18.37
C ILE A 570 -0.56 13.13 -17.88
N LEU A 571 -1.41 13.71 -17.02
CA LEU A 571 -1.16 15.01 -16.41
C LEU A 571 0.14 15.03 -15.59
N GLY A 572 0.41 13.97 -14.83
CA GLY A 572 1.63 13.83 -14.03
C GLY A 572 2.88 13.62 -14.88
N VAL A 573 2.80 12.80 -15.94
CA VAL A 573 3.94 12.51 -16.82
C VAL A 573 4.32 13.71 -17.69
N THR A 574 3.35 14.55 -18.05
CA THR A 574 3.57 15.77 -18.85
C THR A 574 3.86 17.01 -18.00
N ASP A 575 4.04 16.85 -16.69
CA ASP A 575 4.33 17.97 -15.79
C ASP A 575 5.81 18.38 -15.90
N PRO A 576 6.11 19.63 -16.32
CA PRO A 576 7.48 20.12 -16.46
C PRO A 576 8.26 20.18 -15.13
N LEU A 577 7.58 20.10 -13.98
CA LEU A 577 8.20 20.09 -12.65
C LEU A 577 8.61 18.69 -12.18
N GLY A 578 8.45 17.66 -13.01
CA GLY A 578 8.82 16.28 -12.69
C GLY A 578 7.66 15.43 -12.14
N GLY A 579 6.42 15.93 -12.20
CA GLY A 579 5.17 15.19 -11.91
C GLY A 579 5.02 14.73 -10.46
N ILE A 580 5.90 13.84 -10.02
CA ILE A 580 5.96 13.33 -8.65
C ILE A 580 6.20 14.47 -7.66
N ASN A 581 7.12 15.40 -7.93
CA ASN A 581 7.37 16.52 -7.01
C ASN A 581 6.10 17.37 -6.78
N THR A 582 5.19 17.42 -7.75
CA THR A 582 3.93 18.18 -7.68
C THR A 582 2.76 17.36 -7.13
N PHE A 583 2.57 16.12 -7.61
CA PHE A 583 1.41 15.28 -7.30
C PHE A 583 1.57 14.43 -6.05
N PHE A 584 2.79 14.07 -5.64
CA PHE A 584 3.01 13.21 -4.48
C PHE A 584 2.51 13.82 -3.15
N PRO A 585 2.65 15.14 -2.89
CA PRO A 585 2.01 15.75 -1.72
C PRO A 585 0.48 15.63 -1.73
N LEU A 586 -0.17 15.78 -2.88
CA LEU A 586 -1.61 15.59 -3.02
C LEU A 586 -1.99 14.12 -2.78
N PHE A 587 -1.19 13.17 -3.29
CA PHE A 587 -1.35 11.75 -2.98
C PHE A 587 -1.31 11.48 -1.48
N GLY A 588 -0.26 11.95 -0.80
CA GLY A 588 -0.08 11.72 0.64
C GLY A 588 -1.25 12.25 1.47
N ILE A 589 -1.67 13.48 1.17
CA ILE A 589 -2.84 14.11 1.77
C ILE A 589 -4.11 13.32 1.48
N ALA A 590 -4.40 13.00 0.21
CA ALA A 590 -5.61 12.29 -0.17
C ALA A 590 -5.67 10.89 0.46
N ASN A 591 -4.54 10.17 0.49
CA ASN A 591 -4.45 8.84 1.07
C ASN A 591 -4.68 8.85 2.59
N GLN A 592 -4.16 9.84 3.32
CA GLN A 592 -4.44 9.96 4.75
C GLN A 592 -5.84 10.51 5.05
N LEU A 593 -6.39 11.41 4.21
CA LEU A 593 -7.80 11.83 4.35
C LEU A 593 -8.75 10.62 4.20
N LEU A 594 -8.44 9.68 3.31
CA LEU A 594 -9.14 8.41 3.20
C LEU A 594 -8.95 7.52 4.44
N ALA A 595 -7.77 7.55 5.07
CA ALA A 595 -7.52 6.89 6.34
C ALA A 595 -8.39 7.48 7.47
N ALA A 596 -8.51 8.81 7.53
CA ALA A 596 -9.38 9.50 8.46
C ALA A 596 -10.85 9.11 8.25
N ILE A 597 -11.32 8.99 7.00
CA ILE A 597 -12.67 8.45 6.68
C ILE A 597 -12.83 7.05 7.26
N ALA A 598 -11.85 6.17 7.06
CA ALA A 598 -11.89 4.80 7.55
C ALA A 598 -11.94 4.71 9.08
N LEU A 599 -11.09 5.46 9.77
CA LEU A 599 -11.06 5.57 11.23
C LEU A 599 -12.36 6.20 11.77
N ALA A 600 -12.91 7.20 11.11
CA ALA A 600 -14.18 7.82 11.47
C ALA A 600 -15.36 6.83 11.38
N VAL A 601 -15.43 6.05 10.30
CA VAL A 601 -16.44 4.98 10.17
C VAL A 601 -16.25 3.92 11.27
N CYS A 602 -15.01 3.50 11.54
CA CYS A 602 -14.72 2.55 12.62
C CYS A 602 -15.10 3.11 14.00
N LEU A 603 -14.91 4.41 14.24
CA LEU A 603 -15.31 5.09 15.48
C LEU A 603 -16.82 5.03 15.67
N ALA A 604 -17.60 5.38 14.64
CA ALA A 604 -19.05 5.32 14.69
C ALA A 604 -19.55 3.88 14.95
N ILE A 605 -18.99 2.89 14.25
CA ILE A 605 -19.31 1.47 14.46
C ILE A 605 -18.99 1.03 15.88
N ALA A 606 -17.78 1.30 16.37
CA ALA A 606 -17.36 0.89 17.71
C ALA A 606 -18.20 1.55 18.82
N ALA A 607 -18.62 2.81 18.61
CA ALA A 607 -19.53 3.50 19.52
C ALA A 607 -20.92 2.85 19.51
N ASN A 608 -21.47 2.51 18.34
CA ASN A 608 -22.75 1.80 18.19
C ASN A 608 -22.69 0.38 18.80
N LEU A 609 -21.52 -0.25 18.83
CA LEU A 609 -21.27 -1.51 19.54
C LEU A 609 -20.99 -1.33 21.05
N HIS A 610 -21.23 -0.14 21.59
CA HIS A 610 -21.08 0.19 23.02
C HIS A 610 -19.67 -0.05 23.56
N ARG A 611 -18.63 0.13 22.74
CA ARG A 611 -17.22 -0.05 23.12
C ARG A 611 -16.59 1.21 23.73
N PHE A 612 -17.38 2.03 24.42
CA PHE A 612 -17.02 3.40 24.86
C PHE A 612 -15.67 3.52 25.58
N LYS A 613 -15.38 2.60 26.51
CA LYS A 613 -14.13 2.58 27.29
C LYS A 613 -12.86 2.50 26.43
N TYR A 614 -12.96 1.97 25.21
CA TYR A 614 -11.82 1.68 24.35
C TYR A 614 -11.82 2.50 23.06
N LEU A 615 -12.72 3.48 22.91
CA LEU A 615 -12.78 4.33 21.70
C LEU A 615 -11.52 5.18 21.50
N TRP A 616 -10.75 5.44 22.56
CA TRP A 616 -9.47 6.16 22.48
C TRP A 616 -8.48 5.49 21.52
N ILE A 617 -8.56 4.16 21.33
CA ILE A 617 -7.75 3.39 20.38
C ILE A 617 -7.95 3.89 18.94
N ILE A 618 -9.16 4.37 18.62
CA ILE A 618 -9.53 4.89 17.29
C ILE A 618 -9.43 6.42 17.29
N LEU A 619 -9.90 7.07 18.36
CA LEU A 619 -10.00 8.52 18.45
C LEU A 619 -8.62 9.20 18.44
N LEU A 620 -7.63 8.63 19.12
CA LEU A 620 -6.28 9.20 19.15
C LEU A 620 -5.61 9.22 17.78
N PRO A 621 -5.53 8.09 17.03
CA PRO A 621 -4.97 8.13 15.68
C PRO A 621 -5.83 8.96 14.73
N LEU A 622 -7.18 8.92 14.84
CA LEU A 622 -8.06 9.77 14.03
C LEU A 622 -7.78 11.27 14.25
N ALA A 623 -7.67 11.71 15.50
CA ALA A 623 -7.43 13.11 15.82
C ALA A 623 -6.06 13.57 15.32
N PHE A 624 -5.03 12.74 15.47
CA PHE A 624 -3.69 13.01 14.96
C PHE A 624 -3.68 13.10 13.42
N ASP A 625 -4.31 12.13 12.76
CA ASP A 625 -4.40 12.06 11.30
C ASP A 625 -5.15 13.27 10.72
N VAL A 626 -6.32 13.60 11.27
CA VAL A 626 -7.07 14.81 10.89
C VAL A 626 -6.25 16.07 11.12
N LEU A 627 -5.55 16.19 12.24
CA LEU A 627 -4.69 17.36 12.52
C LEU A 627 -3.59 17.51 11.47
N VAL A 628 -2.86 16.44 11.18
CA VAL A 628 -1.77 16.43 10.18
C VAL A 628 -2.31 16.76 8.79
N THR A 629 -3.33 16.02 8.35
CA THR A 629 -3.83 16.10 6.98
C THR A 629 -4.55 17.39 6.69
N VAL A 630 -5.42 17.85 7.60
CA VAL A 630 -6.11 19.13 7.44
C VAL A 630 -5.11 20.29 7.46
N THR A 631 -4.06 20.22 8.30
CA THR A 631 -2.99 21.23 8.26
C THR A 631 -2.23 21.19 6.94
N GLY A 632 -1.92 20.00 6.42
CA GLY A 632 -1.24 19.84 5.13
C GLY A 632 -2.08 20.38 3.98
N SER A 633 -3.35 20.01 3.91
CA SER A 633 -4.32 20.58 2.97
C SER A 633 -4.42 22.09 3.12
N TRP A 634 -4.52 22.62 4.35
CA TRP A 634 -4.61 24.05 4.60
C TRP A 634 -3.38 24.79 4.06
N GLN A 635 -2.17 24.32 4.36
CA GLN A 635 -0.94 24.93 3.84
C GLN A 635 -0.86 24.84 2.31
N LYS A 636 -1.24 23.71 1.72
CA LYS A 636 -1.29 23.56 0.26
C LYS A 636 -2.35 24.43 -0.41
N ILE A 637 -3.46 24.74 0.25
CA ILE A 637 -4.53 25.57 -0.32
C ILE A 637 -4.22 27.06 -0.12
N PHE A 638 -3.82 27.47 1.09
CA PHE A 638 -3.82 28.87 1.51
C PHE A 638 -2.43 29.48 1.71
N SER A 639 -1.33 28.72 1.61
CA SER A 639 0.00 29.30 1.75
C SER A 639 0.26 30.36 0.67
N PRO A 640 0.81 31.54 1.03
CA PRO A 640 1.19 32.56 0.07
C PRO A 640 2.50 32.22 -0.68
N ASP A 641 3.28 31.24 -0.20
CA ASP A 641 4.52 30.80 -0.86
C ASP A 641 4.18 29.90 -2.06
N PRO A 642 4.51 30.29 -3.31
CA PRO A 642 4.26 29.48 -4.51
C PRO A 642 4.92 28.09 -4.51
N LYS A 643 5.98 27.88 -3.72
CA LYS A 643 6.60 26.55 -3.57
C LYS A 643 5.73 25.60 -2.75
N VAL A 644 4.85 26.14 -1.90
CA VAL A 644 4.00 25.37 -1.00
C VAL A 644 2.55 25.40 -1.47
N GLY A 645 1.96 26.58 -1.68
CA GLY A 645 0.55 26.78 -1.98
C GLY A 645 0.19 26.61 -3.46
N TYR A 646 -0.78 25.75 -3.75
CA TYR A 646 -1.27 25.48 -5.10
C TYR A 646 -1.85 26.73 -5.76
N TRP A 647 -2.65 27.52 -5.03
CA TRP A 647 -3.26 28.73 -5.59
C TRP A 647 -2.26 29.88 -5.75
N ALA A 648 -1.33 30.03 -4.80
CA ALA A 648 -0.23 30.99 -4.94
C ALA A 648 0.62 30.69 -6.19
N ASN A 649 0.93 29.41 -6.42
CA ASN A 649 1.64 28.98 -7.63
C ASN A 649 0.81 29.20 -8.90
N HIS A 650 -0.47 28.85 -8.88
CA HIS A 650 -1.39 29.05 -9.99
C HIS A 650 -1.43 30.51 -10.44
N PHE A 651 -1.66 31.43 -9.51
CA PHE A 651 -1.74 32.86 -9.83
C PHE A 651 -0.40 33.43 -10.27
N ALA A 652 0.72 33.02 -9.65
CA ALA A 652 2.05 33.48 -10.06
C ALA A 652 2.37 33.14 -11.53
N PHE A 653 2.10 31.90 -11.95
CA PHE A 653 2.32 31.48 -13.34
C PHE A 653 1.31 32.10 -14.31
N LYS A 654 0.04 32.23 -13.89
CA LYS A 654 -1.00 32.86 -14.69
C LYS A 654 -0.70 34.35 -14.95
N ASP A 655 -0.25 35.06 -13.92
CA ASP A 655 0.09 36.47 -14.03
C ASP A 655 1.36 36.67 -14.88
N ALA A 656 2.34 35.77 -14.77
CA ALA A 656 3.52 35.77 -15.63
C ALA A 656 3.15 35.58 -17.12
N LEU A 657 2.25 34.64 -17.43
CA LEU A 657 1.71 34.46 -18.79
C LEU A 657 0.97 35.71 -19.28
N ALA A 658 0.13 36.31 -18.42
CA ALA A 658 -0.62 37.53 -18.76
C ALA A 658 0.30 38.74 -19.01
N GLN A 659 1.48 38.77 -18.38
CA GLN A 659 2.52 39.77 -18.60
C GLN A 659 3.38 39.51 -19.85
N GLY A 660 3.09 38.45 -20.62
CA GLY A 660 3.84 38.07 -21.81
C GLY A 660 5.20 37.44 -21.52
N GLN A 661 5.44 36.95 -20.31
CA GLN A 661 6.67 36.21 -20.00
C GLN A 661 6.66 34.85 -20.70
N THR A 662 7.80 34.46 -21.27
CA THR A 662 7.98 33.17 -21.96
C THR A 662 8.60 32.09 -21.08
N SER A 663 9.04 32.46 -19.88
CA SER A 663 9.55 31.55 -18.85
C SER A 663 9.30 32.15 -17.47
N PHE A 664 9.01 31.32 -16.47
CA PHE A 664 8.84 31.74 -15.09
C PHE A 664 9.19 30.61 -14.13
N GLY A 665 9.95 30.95 -13.09
CA GLY A 665 10.48 29.96 -12.14
C GLY A 665 11.26 28.85 -12.84
N THR A 666 10.76 27.63 -12.69
CA THR A 666 11.33 26.40 -13.26
C THR A 666 10.83 26.08 -14.68
N ALA A 667 9.75 26.71 -15.15
CA ALA A 667 9.24 26.50 -16.51
C ALA A 667 10.00 27.37 -17.51
N LYS A 668 10.54 26.75 -18.57
CA LYS A 668 11.41 27.40 -19.56
C LYS A 668 10.69 27.80 -20.87
N ASN A 669 9.43 27.44 -21.03
CA ASN A 669 8.62 27.78 -22.19
C ASN A 669 7.15 28.00 -21.79
N VAL A 670 6.36 28.58 -22.71
CA VAL A 670 4.95 28.92 -22.50
C VAL A 670 4.10 27.67 -22.24
N GLU A 671 4.32 26.59 -22.98
CA GLU A 671 3.59 25.33 -22.82
C GLU A 671 3.76 24.74 -21.41
N ALA A 672 4.98 24.79 -20.87
CA ALA A 672 5.27 24.38 -19.50
C ALA A 672 4.59 25.29 -18.48
N MET A 673 4.57 26.61 -18.71
CA MET A 673 3.84 27.53 -17.83
C MET A 673 2.33 27.25 -17.84
N GLU A 674 1.73 27.03 -19.00
CA GLU A 674 0.31 26.65 -19.13
C GLU A 674 0.01 25.31 -18.44
N ALA A 675 0.91 24.33 -18.57
CA ALA A 675 0.80 23.06 -17.87
C ALA A 675 0.82 23.25 -16.35
N VAL A 676 1.70 24.11 -15.80
CA VAL A 676 1.72 24.42 -14.36
C VAL A 676 0.42 25.07 -13.91
N VAL A 677 -0.13 26.03 -14.67
CA VAL A 677 -1.42 26.68 -14.38
C VAL A 677 -2.55 25.65 -14.34
N ARG A 678 -2.62 24.75 -15.32
CA ARG A 678 -3.62 23.67 -15.37
C ARG A 678 -3.46 22.70 -14.20
N ASN A 679 -2.24 22.24 -13.92
CA ASN A 679 -1.97 21.24 -12.89
C ASN A 679 -2.30 21.78 -11.50
N THR A 680 -1.86 23.00 -11.19
CA THR A 680 -2.13 23.66 -9.90
C THR A 680 -3.61 23.94 -9.68
N PHE A 681 -4.37 24.25 -10.73
CA PHE A 681 -5.83 24.39 -10.65
C PHE A 681 -6.51 23.07 -10.24
N VAL A 682 -6.14 21.97 -10.91
CA VAL A 682 -6.67 20.63 -10.60
C VAL A 682 -6.30 20.23 -9.17
N GLN A 683 -5.05 20.42 -8.77
CA GLN A 683 -4.56 20.08 -7.43
C GLN A 683 -5.25 20.91 -6.33
N GLY A 684 -5.34 22.23 -6.51
CA GLY A 684 -6.03 23.13 -5.59
C GLY A 684 -7.49 22.75 -5.41
N THR A 685 -8.19 22.48 -6.50
CA THR A 685 -9.62 22.11 -6.48
C THR A 685 -9.85 20.75 -5.81
N LEU A 686 -9.07 19.73 -6.17
CA LEU A 686 -9.18 18.39 -5.57
C LEU A 686 -8.82 18.41 -4.08
N SER A 687 -7.79 19.17 -3.69
CA SER A 687 -7.42 19.30 -2.26
C SER A 687 -8.57 19.89 -1.44
N ILE A 688 -9.28 20.91 -1.96
CA ILE A 688 -10.47 21.48 -1.31
C ILE A 688 -11.58 20.42 -1.21
N LEU A 689 -11.86 19.74 -2.32
CA LEU A 689 -12.90 18.71 -2.37
C LEU A 689 -12.65 17.61 -1.32
N PHE A 690 -11.43 17.06 -1.27
CA PHE A 690 -11.10 15.96 -0.38
C PHE A 690 -11.17 16.37 1.09
N VAL A 691 -10.62 17.52 1.47
CA VAL A 691 -10.60 17.96 2.86
C VAL A 691 -12.01 18.28 3.36
N VAL A 692 -12.84 18.95 2.54
CA VAL A 692 -14.22 19.28 2.89
C VAL A 692 -15.07 18.03 3.10
N LEU A 693 -15.04 17.10 2.13
CA LEU A 693 -15.81 15.86 2.25
C LEU A 693 -15.37 15.01 3.44
N THR A 694 -14.06 14.95 3.71
CA THR A 694 -13.52 14.22 4.86
C THR A 694 -13.95 14.84 6.18
N ILE A 695 -13.88 16.18 6.31
CA ILE A 695 -14.36 16.89 7.50
C ILE A 695 -15.83 16.61 7.74
N ILE A 696 -16.67 16.61 6.69
CA ILE A 696 -18.09 16.27 6.80
C ILE A 696 -18.24 14.85 7.39
N VAL A 697 -17.52 13.86 6.84
CA VAL A 697 -17.55 12.48 7.33
C VAL A 697 -17.13 12.38 8.79
N VAL A 698 -16.02 13.03 9.17
CA VAL A 698 -15.50 13.03 10.55
C VAL A 698 -16.50 13.66 11.51
N ILE A 699 -17.09 14.80 11.16
CA ILE A 699 -18.12 15.46 11.97
C ILE A 699 -19.31 14.52 12.16
N MET A 700 -19.80 13.91 11.08
CA MET A 700 -20.94 12.99 11.15
C MET A 700 -20.63 11.76 12.02
N ALA A 701 -19.42 11.22 11.96
CA ALA A 701 -18.99 10.11 12.80
C ALA A 701 -18.90 10.48 14.29
N VAL A 702 -18.39 11.68 14.60
CA VAL A 702 -18.34 12.18 15.98
C VAL A 702 -19.76 12.41 16.51
N VAL A 703 -20.64 13.03 15.70
CA VAL A 703 -22.05 13.20 16.06
C VAL A 703 -22.71 11.86 16.34
N GLU A 704 -22.44 10.85 15.52
CA GLU A 704 -22.97 9.50 15.72
C GLU A 704 -22.43 8.85 17.00
N ALA A 705 -21.13 8.94 17.26
CA ALA A 705 -20.53 8.42 18.48
C ALA A 705 -21.11 9.11 19.74
N VAL A 706 -21.37 10.41 19.68
CA VAL A 706 -22.02 11.17 20.78
C VAL A 706 -23.47 10.75 20.97
N LYS A 707 -24.23 10.47 19.91
CA LYS A 707 -25.60 9.95 20.01
C LYS A 707 -25.63 8.59 20.69
N ALA A 708 -24.74 7.68 20.29
CA ALA A 708 -24.59 6.36 20.91
C ALA A 708 -24.24 6.48 22.41
N LEU A 709 -23.31 7.38 22.76
CA LEU A 709 -22.97 7.68 24.16
C LEU A 709 -24.15 8.21 24.98
N ARG A 710 -25.08 8.94 24.35
CA ARG A 710 -26.31 9.47 24.98
C ARG A 710 -27.43 8.43 25.05
N GLY A 711 -27.17 7.16 24.72
CA GLY A 711 -28.16 6.08 24.81
C GLY A 711 -29.16 6.04 23.66
N HIS A 712 -28.87 6.69 22.52
CA HIS A 712 -29.68 6.49 21.32
C HIS A 712 -29.32 5.12 20.74
N GLU A 713 -30.16 4.11 20.96
CA GLU A 713 -29.96 2.79 20.39
C GLU A 713 -30.17 2.82 18.87
N ARG A 714 -29.17 2.31 18.14
CA ARG A 714 -29.28 2.00 16.72
C ARG A 714 -29.21 0.50 16.52
N ARG A 715 -29.98 -0.01 15.57
CA ARG A 715 -29.85 -1.40 15.13
C ARG A 715 -28.45 -1.61 14.54
N THR A 716 -27.80 -2.69 14.96
CA THR A 716 -26.54 -3.14 14.33
C THR A 716 -26.80 -3.51 12.88
N HIS A 717 -25.86 -3.16 12.00
CA HIS A 717 -25.84 -3.59 10.60
C HIS A 717 -24.97 -4.83 10.38
N GLU A 718 -24.46 -5.47 11.45
CA GLU A 718 -23.80 -6.77 11.34
C GLU A 718 -24.78 -7.82 10.79
N ASP A 719 -24.26 -8.72 9.96
CA ASP A 719 -25.04 -9.82 9.41
C ASP A 719 -25.51 -10.77 10.53
N PRO A 720 -26.65 -11.46 10.38
CA PRO A 720 -27.13 -12.39 11.40
C PRO A 720 -26.10 -13.47 11.76
N TYR A 721 -26.14 -13.97 12.99
CA TYR A 721 -25.29 -15.09 13.40
C TYR A 721 -25.66 -16.35 12.62
N VAL A 722 -24.67 -16.98 12.01
CA VAL A 722 -24.76 -18.29 11.36
C VAL A 722 -23.64 -19.16 11.94
N GLU A 723 -23.98 -20.38 12.38
CA GLU A 723 -22.97 -21.32 12.90
C GLU A 723 -22.06 -21.80 11.77
N SER A 724 -20.75 -21.72 11.99
CA SER A 724 -19.73 -22.20 11.06
C SER A 724 -19.74 -23.72 10.97
N ARG A 725 -19.39 -24.25 9.81
CA ARG A 725 -19.49 -25.67 9.48
C ARG A 725 -18.13 -26.32 9.30
N PHE A 726 -17.04 -25.56 9.36
CA PHE A 726 -15.68 -26.08 9.24
C PHE A 726 -14.73 -25.41 10.22
N TYR A 727 -13.55 -25.99 10.37
CA TYR A 727 -12.50 -25.46 11.23
C TYR A 727 -11.31 -24.96 10.41
N ALA A 728 -10.73 -23.84 10.84
CA ALA A 728 -9.45 -23.36 10.36
C ALA A 728 -8.65 -22.74 11.53
N PRO A 729 -7.31 -22.85 11.54
CA PRO A 729 -6.48 -22.22 12.58
C PRO A 729 -6.53 -20.69 12.54
N SER A 730 -6.32 -20.06 13.69
CA SER A 730 -6.47 -18.61 13.88
C SER A 730 -5.26 -17.76 13.46
N GLY A 731 -4.04 -18.29 13.51
CA GLY A 731 -2.81 -17.53 13.26
C GLY A 731 -1.78 -18.27 12.40
N LEU A 732 -0.68 -17.61 12.01
CA LEU A 732 0.34 -18.18 11.12
C LEU A 732 0.77 -19.60 11.54
N GLY A 733 1.13 -19.76 12.82
CA GLY A 733 1.34 -21.07 13.44
C GLY A 733 0.14 -21.51 14.27
N ALA A 734 -0.26 -22.77 14.10
CA ALA A 734 -1.29 -23.39 14.93
C ALA A 734 -0.72 -23.76 16.32
N THR A 735 -1.49 -23.47 17.37
CA THR A 735 -1.28 -23.94 18.74
C THR A 735 -1.41 -25.47 18.85
N PRO A 736 -0.94 -26.10 19.95
CA PRO A 736 -1.10 -27.55 20.13
C PRO A 736 -2.55 -28.03 20.00
N SER A 737 -3.50 -27.34 20.64
CA SER A 737 -4.93 -27.63 20.51
C SER A 737 -5.43 -27.44 19.08
N GLU A 738 -5.00 -26.37 18.39
CA GLU A 738 -5.36 -26.15 16.98
C GLU A 738 -4.81 -27.22 16.04
N LYS A 739 -3.60 -27.72 16.31
CA LYS A 739 -2.98 -28.83 15.55
C LYS A 739 -3.72 -30.14 15.78
N ALA A 740 -4.13 -30.41 17.02
CA ALA A 740 -4.88 -31.61 17.36
C ALA A 740 -6.24 -31.61 16.64
N LEU A 741 -6.94 -30.46 16.65
CA LEU A 741 -8.21 -30.32 15.95
C LEU A 741 -8.03 -30.35 14.43
N ALA A 742 -7.00 -29.68 13.89
CA ALA A 742 -6.68 -29.75 12.47
C ALA A 742 -6.48 -31.19 12.00
N LYS A 743 -5.78 -32.02 12.79
CA LYS A 743 -5.58 -33.44 12.48
C LYS A 743 -6.89 -34.23 12.41
N GLN A 744 -7.87 -33.91 13.25
CA GLN A 744 -9.19 -34.54 13.22
C GLN A 744 -9.96 -34.15 11.95
N TRP A 745 -9.95 -32.88 11.59
CA TRP A 745 -10.53 -32.38 10.34
C TRP A 745 -9.82 -32.94 9.10
N ASP A 746 -8.50 -33.06 9.16
CA ASP A 746 -7.66 -33.63 8.11
C ASP A 746 -7.82 -35.15 7.95
N ALA A 747 -8.60 -35.81 8.81
CA ALA A 747 -8.96 -37.22 8.64
C ALA A 747 -10.28 -37.41 7.86
N LEU A 748 -11.12 -36.38 7.74
CA LEU A 748 -12.41 -36.45 7.05
C LEU A 748 -12.24 -36.51 5.51
N PRO A 749 -13.20 -37.01 4.72
CA PRO A 749 -13.18 -36.81 3.27
C PRO A 749 -13.17 -35.32 2.88
N ILE A 750 -12.49 -34.93 1.79
CA ILE A 750 -12.35 -33.51 1.36
C ILE A 750 -13.72 -32.83 1.20
N GLU A 751 -14.71 -33.55 0.68
CA GLU A 751 -16.10 -33.10 0.51
C GLU A 751 -16.78 -32.69 1.83
N GLN A 752 -16.28 -33.21 2.96
CA GLN A 752 -16.77 -32.88 4.30
C GLN A 752 -15.94 -31.80 5.00
N ARG A 753 -14.76 -31.44 4.46
CA ARG A 753 -13.85 -30.43 5.02
C ARG A 753 -14.12 -29.01 4.53
N THR A 754 -14.57 -28.87 3.29
CA THR A 754 -14.75 -27.56 2.64
C THR A 754 -16.22 -27.24 2.43
N PRO A 755 -16.65 -25.97 2.58
CA PRO A 755 -17.96 -25.52 2.11
C PRO A 755 -17.95 -25.66 0.58
N THR A 756 -18.50 -26.76 0.05
CA THR A 756 -18.73 -26.87 -1.38
C THR A 756 -19.79 -25.84 -1.74
N GLY A 757 -19.35 -24.73 -2.35
CA GLY A 757 -20.25 -23.93 -3.18
C GLY A 757 -20.92 -24.87 -4.17
N GLY A 758 -22.25 -24.82 -4.25
CA GLY A 758 -22.98 -25.67 -5.18
C GLY A 758 -22.46 -25.48 -6.61
N GLY A 759 -22.04 -26.58 -7.24
CA GLY A 759 -21.81 -26.70 -8.69
C GLY A 759 -20.47 -26.19 -9.21
N HIS A 760 -19.52 -27.10 -9.42
CA HIS A 760 -19.07 -27.58 -10.74
C HIS A 760 -17.69 -28.26 -10.64
N HIS A 761 -17.66 -29.52 -11.11
CA HIS A 761 -16.47 -30.22 -11.58
C HIS A 761 -15.84 -29.50 -12.79
#